data_AF-A0A2T4V578-F1
#
_entry.id   AF-A0A2T4V578-F1
#
_cell.length_a   1.000
_cell.length_b   1.000
_cell.length_c   1.000
_cell.angle_alpha   90.00
_cell.angle_beta   90.00
_cell.angle_gamma   90.00
#
_symmetry.space_group_name_H-M   'P 1'
#
loop_
_entity.id
_entity.type
_entity.pdbx_description
1 polymer ?
#
loop_
_entity_poly.entity_id
_entity_poly.type
_entity_poly.pdbx_seq_one_letter_code
_entity_poly.pdbx_strand_id
1 'polypeptide(L)'
;MPTPSTSESAAQAEAQAQQAVKQTESVHLSAGYRATLDFVIVPRTSITFDPPGMGVTLKFKNPMSLLLEVPIEGSCRNFPPKEHPCGLTWLVAHGEQVSSYPVDGKITMNVDSNGRFQVKVDGKNPQVDLIAQRLIGQGKLGYSITPNFPHADPAVFKPAIEFNNPCNIKVTLPEKLLFGELVTFKPDFALVFQQADLELRVVELDEGSTEIALGVPTTVFTHKWNAARWSRSWAIGFTDDSCRQLAELGEEEAGGYEFAWQLWGTRSGGTPTLLLEKKDFLAVPKPKLEEFKVEYAPSIEGTWEVSGKISGVSPRADLRLDVALVQPTSHEPAPMDYHSTAVRLVLEDDGVFEGYLGERHWFFKQLDAGALPPSPDFAILSIPAATRDGKPGPITPYLDFDDSKLSLFKGQALTWDLDADWICSYEAVPMQQRPPRPKRRKSGINMLPAPPPDAGDQKTPLSFDDMWNDLTAWEGVVAYMYQDTEGNVTVGAGNLLRSAEEAKKLPFRNMDATRAATPEEIDAAFRAVTAKPPKMNATEYASRPTIALSDQDIREILRKRLEQEFIYQLREVVFKPHFDTYPRCVRRALLDFSYNAGAYALSTKRKELADAVKARNWTLAAELCRLNTGHEERNMWRKALFQYASTLEPTKKS
;
A
#
# COMPACT_ATOMS: atom_id res chain seq x y z
N MET A 1 -25.37 -42.85 -10.32
CA MET A 1 -24.54 -42.62 -11.52
C MET A 1 -23.37 -41.73 -11.09
N PRO A 2 -22.11 -42.10 -11.34
CA PRO A 2 -20.99 -41.26 -10.92
C PRO A 2 -20.80 -40.11 -11.92
N THR A 3 -20.64 -38.91 -11.36
CA THR A 3 -20.23 -37.67 -12.06
C THR A 3 -18.75 -37.72 -12.44
N PRO A 4 -18.35 -37.20 -13.61
CA PRO A 4 -16.95 -37.24 -14.05
C PRO A 4 -16.07 -36.26 -13.26
N SER A 5 -14.79 -36.62 -13.13
CA SER A 5 -13.77 -35.93 -12.33
C SER A 5 -13.27 -34.62 -12.97
N THR A 6 -12.95 -33.65 -12.13
CA THR A 6 -12.44 -32.29 -12.43
C THR A 6 -11.20 -32.23 -13.33
N SER A 7 -10.46 -33.33 -13.52
CA SER A 7 -9.33 -33.40 -14.44
C SER A 7 -9.72 -33.46 -15.92
N GLU A 8 -10.93 -33.93 -16.26
CA GLU A 8 -11.42 -33.92 -17.66
C GLU A 8 -11.87 -32.52 -18.10
N SER A 9 -12.32 -31.69 -17.15
CA SER A 9 -12.77 -30.31 -17.40
C SER A 9 -11.61 -29.36 -17.73
N ALA A 10 -10.45 -29.54 -17.11
CA ALA A 10 -9.27 -28.73 -17.40
C ALA A 10 -8.65 -29.10 -18.76
N ALA A 11 -8.58 -30.39 -19.09
CA ALA A 11 -8.12 -30.86 -20.40
C ALA A 11 -9.09 -30.45 -21.54
N GLN A 12 -10.39 -30.39 -21.27
CA GLN A 12 -11.39 -29.86 -22.21
C GLN A 12 -11.31 -28.33 -22.35
N ALA A 13 -10.99 -27.59 -21.29
CA ALA A 13 -10.76 -26.14 -21.37
C ALA A 13 -9.45 -25.81 -22.12
N GLU A 14 -8.41 -26.61 -21.96
CA GLU A 14 -7.14 -26.46 -22.69
C GLU A 14 -7.29 -26.88 -24.17
N ALA A 15 -8.10 -27.91 -24.46
CA ALA A 15 -8.48 -28.27 -25.83
C ALA A 15 -9.42 -27.22 -26.48
N GLN A 16 -10.29 -26.56 -25.70
CA GLN A 16 -11.13 -25.46 -26.17
C GLN A 16 -10.35 -24.15 -26.35
N ALA A 17 -9.32 -23.89 -25.54
CA ALA A 17 -8.39 -22.77 -25.72
C ALA A 17 -7.48 -22.97 -26.94
N GLN A 18 -7.08 -24.21 -27.25
CA GLN A 18 -6.40 -24.55 -28.50
C GLN A 18 -7.33 -24.54 -29.73
N GLN A 19 -8.66 -24.60 -29.51
CA GLN A 19 -9.69 -24.47 -30.55
C GLN A 19 -10.18 -23.03 -30.77
N ALA A 20 -9.70 -22.03 -30.02
CA ALA A 20 -9.82 -20.62 -30.39
C ALA A 20 -8.86 -20.29 -31.56
N VAL A 21 -9.03 -21.03 -32.64
CA VAL A 21 -8.44 -20.81 -33.95
C VAL A 21 -8.79 -19.37 -34.34
N LYS A 22 -7.75 -18.56 -34.54
CA LYS A 22 -7.75 -17.31 -35.31
C LYS A 22 -8.94 -17.31 -36.27
N GLN A 23 -9.97 -16.50 -36.00
CA GLN A 23 -11.06 -16.30 -36.95
C GLN A 23 -10.43 -15.94 -38.29
N THR A 24 -10.41 -16.88 -39.23
CA THR A 24 -10.16 -16.61 -40.64
C THR A 24 -11.12 -15.50 -41.02
N GLU A 25 -10.61 -14.37 -41.51
CA GLU A 25 -11.43 -13.31 -42.08
C GLU A 25 -12.35 -13.93 -43.13
N SER A 26 -13.63 -14.10 -42.78
CA SER A 26 -14.62 -14.63 -43.69
C SER A 26 -15.10 -13.48 -44.56
N VAL A 27 -14.60 -13.45 -45.80
CA VAL A 27 -15.10 -12.54 -46.84
C VAL A 27 -16.47 -13.06 -47.29
N HIS A 28 -17.53 -12.33 -46.97
CA HIS A 28 -18.88 -12.64 -47.44
C HIS A 28 -19.12 -11.96 -48.79
N LEU A 29 -19.31 -12.75 -49.84
CA LEU A 29 -19.63 -12.27 -51.19
C LEU A 29 -21.13 -12.46 -51.46
N SER A 30 -21.81 -11.40 -51.88
CA SER A 30 -23.22 -11.46 -52.27
C SER A 30 -23.40 -12.27 -53.56
N ALA A 31 -24.53 -12.97 -53.69
CA ALA A 31 -24.91 -13.63 -54.93
C ALA A 31 -24.97 -12.60 -56.07
N GLY A 32 -24.27 -12.88 -57.19
CA GLY A 32 -24.15 -11.97 -58.33
C GLY A 32 -22.92 -11.06 -58.32
N TYR A 33 -22.07 -11.13 -57.29
CA TYR A 33 -20.79 -10.42 -57.24
C TYR A 33 -19.87 -10.88 -58.38
N ARG A 34 -19.38 -9.92 -59.19
CA ARG A 34 -18.43 -10.15 -60.29
C ARG A 34 -17.26 -9.19 -60.16
N ALA A 35 -16.16 -9.69 -59.60
CA ALA A 35 -14.87 -9.03 -59.59
C ALA A 35 -13.77 -10.11 -59.56
N THR A 36 -12.55 -9.74 -59.94
CA THR A 36 -11.37 -10.56 -59.70
C THR A 36 -10.91 -10.31 -58.27
N LEU A 37 -10.76 -11.37 -57.48
CA LEU A 37 -10.20 -11.31 -56.13
C LEU A 37 -8.84 -11.99 -56.14
N ASP A 38 -7.80 -11.23 -55.82
CA ASP A 38 -6.45 -11.75 -55.69
C ASP A 38 -6.25 -12.26 -54.27
N PHE A 39 -6.02 -13.57 -54.13
CA PHE A 39 -5.70 -14.18 -52.84
C PHE A 39 -4.19 -14.35 -52.71
N VAL A 40 -3.66 -13.96 -51.56
CA VAL A 40 -2.29 -14.31 -51.17
C VAL A 40 -2.35 -15.55 -50.30
N ILE A 41 -1.91 -16.68 -50.83
CA ILE A 41 -1.74 -17.89 -50.03
C ILE A 41 -0.54 -17.66 -49.11
N VAL A 42 -0.80 -17.56 -47.81
CA VAL A 42 0.26 -17.54 -46.79
C VAL A 42 0.38 -18.94 -46.21
N PRO A 43 1.44 -19.70 -46.55
CA PRO A 43 1.62 -21.05 -46.02
C PRO A 43 1.87 -21.00 -44.51
N ARG A 44 1.39 -22.02 -43.78
CA ARG A 44 1.56 -22.11 -42.33
C ARG A 44 3.04 -22.05 -41.98
N THR A 45 3.39 -21.14 -41.09
CA THR A 45 4.76 -20.99 -40.63
C THR A 45 5.07 -21.96 -39.51
N SER A 46 6.35 -22.30 -39.37
CA SER A 46 6.84 -23.10 -38.25
C SER A 46 8.21 -22.59 -37.84
N ILE A 47 8.50 -22.61 -36.55
CA ILE A 47 9.80 -22.24 -35.98
C ILE A 47 10.31 -23.42 -35.15
N THR A 48 11.60 -23.70 -35.25
CA THR A 48 12.30 -24.71 -34.46
C THR A 48 13.58 -24.07 -33.94
N PHE A 49 13.70 -23.95 -32.63
CA PHE A 49 14.89 -23.40 -31.99
C PHE A 49 16.05 -24.39 -32.03
N ASP A 50 17.25 -23.84 -32.22
CA ASP A 50 18.46 -24.58 -31.90
C ASP A 50 18.61 -24.72 -30.38
N PRO A 51 19.22 -25.81 -29.89
CA PRO A 51 19.56 -25.91 -28.48
C PRO A 51 20.55 -24.79 -28.10
N PRO A 52 20.43 -24.21 -26.90
CA PRO A 52 21.38 -23.24 -26.38
C PRO A 52 22.81 -23.81 -26.40
N GLY A 53 23.76 -23.04 -26.92
CA GLY A 53 25.16 -23.47 -26.95
C GLY A 53 25.75 -23.66 -25.55
N MET A 54 26.74 -24.55 -25.41
CA MET A 54 27.37 -24.85 -24.10
C MET A 54 27.88 -23.61 -23.37
N GLY A 55 28.40 -22.62 -24.10
CA GLY A 55 28.86 -21.36 -23.51
C GLY A 55 27.75 -20.56 -22.82
N VAL A 56 26.53 -20.61 -23.34
CA VAL A 56 25.34 -19.99 -22.71
C VAL A 56 25.02 -20.74 -21.42
N THR A 57 24.88 -22.07 -21.48
CA THR A 57 24.58 -22.90 -20.30
C THR A 57 25.60 -22.71 -19.17
N LEU A 58 26.90 -22.63 -19.50
CA LEU A 58 27.96 -22.39 -18.52
C LEU A 58 27.84 -21.00 -17.86
N LYS A 59 27.50 -19.96 -18.63
CA LYS A 59 27.28 -18.61 -18.10
C LYS A 59 26.12 -18.55 -17.10
N PHE A 60 25.07 -19.34 -17.28
CA PHE A 60 23.95 -19.41 -16.32
C PHE A 60 24.27 -20.24 -15.07
N LYS A 61 25.13 -21.25 -15.19
CA LYS A 61 25.59 -22.04 -14.04
C LYS A 61 26.56 -21.25 -13.15
N ASN A 62 27.39 -20.38 -13.75
CA ASN A 62 28.38 -19.57 -13.04
C ASN A 62 28.45 -18.16 -13.65
N PRO A 63 27.46 -17.29 -13.38
CA PRO A 63 27.43 -15.96 -13.97
C PRO A 63 28.52 -15.06 -13.38
N MET A 64 29.21 -14.35 -14.27
CA MET A 64 30.19 -13.32 -13.92
C MET A 64 29.64 -11.90 -14.15
N SER A 65 28.43 -11.77 -14.67
CA SER A 65 27.73 -10.51 -14.88
C SER A 65 26.23 -10.69 -14.62
N LEU A 66 25.56 -9.62 -14.18
CA LEU A 66 24.10 -9.58 -14.02
C LEU A 66 23.36 -9.60 -15.35
N LEU A 67 24.03 -9.28 -16.45
CA LEU A 67 23.43 -9.23 -17.78
C LEU A 67 24.07 -10.30 -18.66
N LEU A 68 23.29 -11.32 -19.02
CA LEU A 68 23.76 -12.45 -19.81
C LEU A 68 23.18 -12.40 -21.22
N GLU A 69 24.04 -12.47 -22.22
CA GLU A 69 23.61 -12.64 -23.60
C GLU A 69 23.08 -14.05 -23.85
N VAL A 70 21.91 -14.13 -24.48
CA VAL A 70 21.24 -15.36 -24.87
C VAL A 70 20.94 -15.28 -26.37
N PRO A 71 21.87 -15.74 -27.23
CA PRO A 71 21.59 -15.87 -28.65
C PRO A 71 20.40 -16.81 -28.87
N ILE A 72 19.36 -16.33 -29.55
CA ILE A 72 18.18 -17.12 -29.91
C ILE A 72 18.21 -17.31 -31.42
N GLU A 73 18.44 -18.56 -31.82
CA GLU A 73 18.63 -18.96 -33.21
C GLU A 73 17.87 -20.25 -33.50
N GLY A 74 17.67 -20.55 -34.77
CA GLY A 74 17.02 -21.78 -35.19
C GLY A 74 16.74 -21.83 -36.68
N SER A 75 15.78 -22.67 -37.04
CA SER A 75 15.24 -22.78 -38.39
C SER A 75 13.75 -22.45 -38.41
N CYS A 76 13.28 -21.94 -39.54
CA CYS A 76 11.89 -21.62 -39.76
C CYS A 76 11.46 -22.03 -41.16
N ARG A 77 10.16 -22.25 -41.35
CA ARG A 77 9.56 -22.53 -42.65
C ARG A 77 8.53 -21.46 -42.98
N ASN A 78 8.43 -21.13 -44.27
CA ASN A 78 7.43 -20.21 -44.81
C ASN A 78 7.56 -18.76 -44.34
N PHE A 79 8.73 -18.37 -43.84
CA PHE A 79 9.09 -16.96 -43.64
C PHE A 79 9.98 -16.48 -44.80
N PRO A 80 9.62 -15.36 -45.46
CA PRO A 80 10.51 -14.74 -46.44
C PRO A 80 11.83 -14.29 -45.80
N PRO A 81 12.96 -14.32 -46.55
CA PRO A 81 14.27 -13.91 -46.05
C PRO A 81 14.31 -12.38 -45.88
N LYS A 82 14.03 -11.91 -44.66
CA LYS A 82 14.05 -10.51 -44.23
C LYS A 82 13.92 -10.42 -42.72
N GLU A 83 13.96 -9.19 -42.19
CA GLU A 83 13.61 -8.93 -40.81
C GLU A 83 12.09 -8.95 -40.61
N HIS A 84 11.63 -9.65 -39.57
CA HIS A 84 10.24 -9.68 -39.15
C HIS A 84 10.12 -9.17 -37.71
N PRO A 85 9.27 -8.17 -37.42
CA PRO A 85 8.99 -7.79 -36.04
C PRO A 85 8.42 -8.98 -35.26
N CYS A 86 8.77 -9.12 -33.99
CA CYS A 86 8.23 -10.18 -33.14
C CYS A 86 8.15 -9.72 -31.67
N GLY A 87 7.38 -10.42 -30.84
CA GLY A 87 7.49 -10.33 -29.39
C GLY A 87 8.49 -11.35 -28.85
N LEU A 88 9.15 -11.04 -27.73
CA LEU A 88 10.03 -11.95 -26.99
C LEU A 88 9.61 -11.93 -25.52
N THR A 89 9.61 -13.10 -24.91
CA THR A 89 9.28 -13.27 -23.48
C THR A 89 10.22 -14.29 -22.88
N TRP A 90 10.87 -13.95 -21.76
CA TRP A 90 11.63 -14.91 -20.96
C TRP A 90 10.67 -15.74 -20.11
N LEU A 91 10.94 -17.04 -20.00
CA LEU A 91 10.17 -17.98 -19.19
C LEU A 91 11.09 -18.51 -18.09
N VAL A 92 10.83 -18.17 -16.84
CA VAL A 92 11.67 -18.57 -15.69
C VAL A 92 10.90 -19.57 -14.84
N ALA A 93 11.47 -20.76 -14.64
CA ALA A 93 10.88 -21.83 -13.86
C ALA A 93 11.62 -22.03 -12.54
N HIS A 94 10.86 -22.00 -11.43
CA HIS A 94 11.31 -22.42 -10.10
C HIS A 94 10.44 -23.58 -9.64
N GLY A 95 10.97 -24.81 -9.73
CA GLY A 95 10.16 -26.02 -9.55
C GLY A 95 9.09 -26.14 -10.63
N GLU A 96 7.83 -26.24 -10.22
CA GLU A 96 6.67 -26.34 -11.14
C GLU A 96 6.12 -24.98 -11.59
N GLN A 97 6.47 -23.90 -10.88
CA GLN A 97 5.99 -22.56 -11.18
C GLN A 97 6.81 -21.94 -12.31
N VAL A 98 6.13 -21.40 -13.33
CA VAL A 98 6.74 -20.69 -14.46
C VAL A 98 6.23 -19.25 -14.51
N SER A 99 7.15 -18.30 -14.49
CA SER A 99 6.87 -16.86 -14.62
C SER A 99 7.31 -16.36 -16.00
N SER A 100 6.56 -15.42 -16.56
CA SER A 100 6.82 -14.82 -17.87
C SER A 100 7.25 -13.36 -17.75
N TYR A 101 8.32 -12.98 -18.43
CA TYR A 101 8.85 -11.62 -18.43
C TYR A 101 8.96 -11.11 -19.87
N PRO A 102 8.05 -10.22 -20.32
CA PRO A 102 8.15 -9.64 -21.66
C PRO A 102 9.43 -8.82 -21.77
N VAL A 103 10.02 -8.84 -22.96
CA VAL A 103 11.20 -8.05 -23.27
C VAL A 103 10.77 -6.76 -23.96
N ASP A 104 11.24 -5.63 -23.46
CA ASP A 104 11.03 -4.33 -24.07
C ASP A 104 12.05 -4.07 -25.19
N GLY A 105 11.74 -3.10 -26.05
CA GLY A 105 12.61 -2.67 -27.16
C GLY A 105 12.14 -3.16 -28.53
N LYS A 106 12.90 -2.80 -29.58
CA LYS A 106 12.61 -3.22 -30.96
C LYS A 106 13.12 -4.64 -31.17
N ILE A 107 12.21 -5.60 -31.16
CA ILE A 107 12.55 -7.03 -31.32
C ILE A 107 12.29 -7.48 -32.75
N THR A 108 13.32 -8.03 -33.40
CA THR A 108 13.24 -8.56 -34.77
C THR A 108 13.73 -10.00 -34.86
N MET A 109 13.09 -10.79 -35.71
CA MET A 109 13.52 -12.10 -36.15
C MET A 109 14.07 -11.97 -37.56
N ASN A 110 15.38 -12.09 -37.71
CA ASN A 110 16.09 -11.91 -38.97
C ASN A 110 16.24 -13.28 -39.64
N VAL A 111 15.57 -13.47 -40.77
CA VAL A 111 15.52 -14.75 -41.51
C VAL A 111 16.41 -14.69 -42.74
N ASP A 112 17.28 -15.68 -42.94
CA ASP A 112 18.16 -15.79 -44.11
C ASP A 112 17.54 -16.59 -45.26
N SER A 113 18.25 -16.67 -46.40
CA SER A 113 17.80 -17.41 -47.59
C SER A 113 17.67 -18.91 -47.39
N ASN A 114 18.27 -19.47 -46.33
CA ASN A 114 18.23 -20.89 -45.99
C ASN A 114 17.12 -21.19 -44.96
N GLY A 115 16.32 -20.19 -44.58
CA GLY A 115 15.30 -20.32 -43.55
C GLY A 115 15.87 -20.41 -42.13
N ARG A 116 17.14 -20.04 -41.92
CA ARG A 116 17.70 -19.87 -40.58
C ARG A 116 17.28 -18.53 -40.04
N PHE A 117 17.10 -18.43 -38.73
CA PHE A 117 16.78 -17.15 -38.10
C PHE A 117 17.67 -16.85 -36.91
N GLN A 118 17.78 -15.55 -36.61
CA GLN A 118 18.36 -15.03 -35.38
C GLN A 118 17.46 -13.92 -34.84
N VAL A 119 17.21 -13.91 -33.54
CA VAL A 119 16.45 -12.84 -32.88
C VAL A 119 17.41 -11.75 -32.42
N LYS A 120 16.99 -10.49 -32.59
CA LYS A 120 17.68 -9.30 -32.09
C LYS A 120 16.74 -8.43 -31.27
N VAL A 121 17.30 -7.77 -30.26
CA VAL A 121 16.65 -6.69 -29.49
C VAL A 121 17.50 -5.44 -29.69
N ASP A 122 16.91 -4.41 -30.29
CA ASP A 122 17.60 -3.16 -30.66
C ASP A 122 18.90 -3.42 -31.44
N GLY A 123 18.86 -4.40 -32.35
CA GLY A 123 19.99 -4.79 -33.20
C GLY A 123 21.08 -5.64 -32.51
N LYS A 124 20.94 -5.95 -31.22
CA LYS A 124 21.88 -6.78 -30.45
C LYS A 124 21.29 -8.13 -30.11
N ASN A 125 22.15 -9.05 -29.64
CA ASN A 125 21.66 -10.32 -29.10
C ASN A 125 20.76 -10.05 -27.89
N PRO A 126 19.69 -10.82 -27.70
CA PRO A 126 18.86 -10.73 -26.50
C PRO A 126 19.71 -10.89 -25.24
N GLN A 127 19.37 -10.11 -24.23
CA GLN A 127 20.02 -10.17 -22.92
C GLN A 127 18.97 -10.48 -21.85
N VAL A 128 19.36 -11.26 -20.85
CA VAL A 128 18.57 -11.50 -19.64
C VAL A 128 19.30 -10.89 -18.44
N ASP A 129 18.54 -10.18 -17.62
CA ASP A 129 18.97 -9.55 -16.40
C ASP A 129 18.59 -10.45 -15.21
N LEU A 130 19.60 -10.89 -14.46
CA LEU A 130 19.42 -11.81 -13.34
C LEU A 130 18.52 -11.23 -12.24
N ILE A 131 18.51 -9.91 -12.07
CA ILE A 131 17.68 -9.21 -11.07
C ILE A 131 16.27 -9.04 -11.62
N ALA A 132 16.12 -8.41 -12.79
CA ALA A 132 14.81 -8.05 -13.32
C ALA A 132 13.94 -9.27 -13.65
N GLN A 133 14.56 -10.37 -14.10
CA GLN A 133 13.86 -11.64 -14.35
C GLN A 133 13.88 -12.59 -13.14
N ARG A 134 14.42 -12.17 -11.98
CA ARG A 134 14.48 -12.95 -10.73
C ARG A 134 15.15 -14.32 -10.87
N LEU A 135 16.27 -14.40 -11.59
CA LEU A 135 17.08 -15.63 -11.72
C LEU A 135 17.93 -15.84 -10.45
N ILE A 136 17.26 -16.03 -9.31
CA ILE A 136 17.87 -16.28 -8.01
C ILE A 136 17.62 -17.73 -7.56
N GLY A 137 18.46 -18.28 -6.70
CA GLY A 137 18.38 -19.68 -6.30
C GLY A 137 18.58 -20.62 -7.49
N GLN A 138 17.88 -21.76 -7.49
CA GLN A 138 17.93 -22.75 -8.56
C GLN A 138 16.68 -22.68 -9.44
N GLY A 139 16.86 -22.83 -10.74
CA GLY A 139 15.76 -22.82 -11.70
C GLY A 139 16.17 -23.10 -13.13
N LYS A 140 15.23 -22.93 -14.05
CA LYS A 140 15.45 -23.09 -15.49
C LYS A 140 14.93 -21.89 -16.26
N LEU A 141 15.68 -21.46 -17.27
CA LEU A 141 15.28 -20.41 -18.21
C LEU A 141 14.84 -21.04 -19.54
N GLY A 142 13.79 -20.47 -20.10
CA GLY A 142 13.31 -20.68 -21.46
C GLY A 142 12.87 -19.35 -22.07
N TYR A 143 12.25 -19.41 -23.24
CA TYR A 143 11.77 -18.21 -23.93
C TYR A 143 10.69 -18.55 -24.95
N SER A 144 9.85 -17.57 -25.28
CA SER A 144 8.90 -17.65 -26.38
C SER A 144 9.09 -16.48 -27.33
N ILE A 145 8.95 -16.74 -28.64
CA ILE A 145 8.88 -15.69 -29.65
C ILE A 145 7.54 -15.73 -30.36
N THR A 146 6.99 -14.55 -30.62
CA THR A 146 5.70 -14.39 -31.32
C THR A 146 5.91 -13.50 -32.54
N PRO A 147 6.21 -14.08 -33.72
CA PRO A 147 6.37 -13.30 -34.94
C PRO A 147 5.10 -12.52 -35.28
N ASN A 148 5.25 -11.25 -35.62
CA ASN A 148 4.17 -10.45 -36.20
C ASN A 148 4.07 -10.77 -37.70
N PHE A 149 3.61 -11.98 -37.99
CA PHE A 149 3.46 -12.50 -39.36
C PHE A 149 2.13 -13.26 -39.46
N PRO A 150 1.39 -13.17 -40.59
CA PRO A 150 0.10 -13.83 -40.72
C PRO A 150 0.17 -15.33 -40.44
N HIS A 151 -0.77 -15.83 -39.65
CA HIS A 151 -0.86 -17.22 -39.21
C HIS A 151 0.33 -17.77 -38.41
N ALA A 152 1.34 -16.96 -38.06
CA ALA A 152 2.41 -17.41 -37.17
C ALA A 152 1.89 -17.63 -35.75
N ASP A 153 2.23 -18.80 -35.20
CA ASP A 153 1.93 -19.14 -33.82
C ASP A 153 3.15 -18.88 -32.93
N PRO A 154 2.96 -18.57 -31.63
CA PRO A 154 4.08 -18.45 -30.70
C PRO A 154 4.92 -19.72 -30.69
N ALA A 155 6.23 -19.56 -30.85
CA ALA A 155 7.18 -20.65 -30.72
C ALA A 155 7.79 -20.60 -29.32
N VAL A 156 7.76 -21.73 -28.61
CA VAL A 156 8.21 -21.81 -27.21
C VAL A 156 9.40 -22.76 -27.09
N PHE A 157 10.51 -22.25 -26.58
CA PHE A 157 11.58 -23.05 -26.00
C PHE A 157 11.28 -23.23 -24.51
N LYS A 158 10.83 -24.42 -24.13
CA LYS A 158 10.46 -24.73 -22.74
C LYS A 158 11.67 -24.50 -21.81
N PRO A 159 11.45 -24.05 -20.56
CA PRO A 159 12.53 -23.86 -19.60
C PRO A 159 13.46 -25.07 -19.48
N ALA A 160 14.70 -24.91 -19.91
CA ALA A 160 15.70 -25.97 -19.98
C ALA A 160 17.13 -25.50 -19.68
N ILE A 161 17.40 -24.19 -19.73
CA ILE A 161 18.72 -23.63 -19.38
C ILE A 161 18.80 -23.52 -17.86
N GLU A 162 19.53 -24.43 -17.22
CA GLU A 162 19.70 -24.43 -15.77
C GLU A 162 20.52 -23.22 -15.29
N PHE A 163 20.05 -22.58 -14.22
CA PHE A 163 20.81 -21.58 -13.47
C PHE A 163 20.82 -21.93 -11.98
N ASN A 164 21.88 -21.50 -11.28
CA ASN A 164 22.03 -21.66 -9.84
C ASN A 164 22.76 -20.45 -9.26
N ASN A 165 21.99 -19.47 -8.80
CA ASN A 165 22.47 -18.20 -8.28
C ASN A 165 22.05 -18.05 -6.81
N PRO A 166 22.76 -18.65 -5.85
CA PRO A 166 22.42 -18.53 -4.43
C PRO A 166 22.10 -17.09 -4.03
N CYS A 167 20.92 -16.88 -3.46
CA CYS A 167 20.50 -15.60 -2.93
C CYS A 167 19.60 -15.93 -1.75
N ASN A 168 20.13 -15.81 -0.54
CA ASN A 168 19.40 -16.09 0.67
C ASN A 168 19.85 -15.15 1.79
N ILE A 169 18.99 -14.97 2.78
CA ILE A 169 19.31 -14.26 4.02
C ILE A 169 19.01 -15.20 5.17
N LYS A 170 20.05 -15.55 5.93
CA LYS A 170 19.88 -16.26 7.19
C LYS A 170 19.53 -15.24 8.27
N VAL A 171 18.32 -15.35 8.81
CA VAL A 171 17.86 -14.53 9.93
C VAL A 171 18.12 -15.28 11.24
N THR A 172 18.74 -14.60 12.20
CA THR A 172 18.93 -15.11 13.57
C THR A 172 18.09 -14.25 14.51
N LEU A 173 17.13 -14.89 15.18
CA LEU A 173 16.27 -14.25 16.15
C LEU A 173 16.91 -14.30 17.56
N PRO A 174 16.62 -13.32 18.43
CA PRO A 174 17.05 -13.36 19.82
C PRO A 174 16.30 -14.44 20.61
N GLU A 175 16.83 -14.86 21.75
CA GLU A 175 16.19 -15.87 22.61
C GLU A 175 14.87 -15.38 23.20
N LYS A 176 14.80 -14.09 23.53
CA LYS A 176 13.59 -13.40 23.98
C LYS A 176 13.17 -12.40 22.91
N LEU A 177 11.89 -12.38 22.57
CA LEU A 177 11.33 -11.42 21.63
C LEU A 177 10.83 -10.20 22.42
N LEU A 178 11.76 -9.30 22.75
CA LEU A 178 11.46 -8.03 23.40
C LEU A 178 11.77 -6.87 22.46
N PHE A 179 11.10 -5.76 22.68
CA PHE A 179 11.35 -4.53 21.95
C PHE A 179 12.79 -4.05 22.20
N GLY A 180 13.56 -3.77 21.15
CA GLY A 180 14.99 -3.41 21.23
C GLY A 180 16.00 -4.58 21.22
N GLU A 181 15.55 -5.83 21.25
CA GLU A 181 16.43 -6.99 21.03
C GLU A 181 16.96 -7.05 19.59
N LEU A 182 18.09 -7.72 19.39
CA LEU A 182 18.74 -7.78 18.09
C LEU A 182 18.26 -8.94 17.23
N VAL A 183 17.80 -8.61 16.03
CA VAL A 183 17.68 -9.55 14.91
C VAL A 183 18.89 -9.37 14.00
N THR A 184 19.57 -10.46 13.67
CA THR A 184 20.73 -10.44 12.77
C THR A 184 20.41 -11.07 11.42
N PHE A 185 20.63 -10.30 10.36
CA PHE A 185 20.51 -10.71 8.96
C PHE A 185 21.89 -11.01 8.39
N LYS A 186 22.12 -12.27 8.03
CA LYS A 186 23.37 -12.72 7.42
C LYS A 186 23.13 -13.07 5.95
N PRO A 187 23.68 -12.30 4.99
CA PRO A 187 23.51 -12.57 3.58
C PRO A 187 24.31 -13.80 3.15
N ASP A 188 23.71 -14.62 2.27
CA ASP A 188 24.34 -15.71 1.54
C ASP A 188 24.03 -15.54 0.04
N PHE A 189 24.85 -14.71 -0.62
CA PHE A 189 24.65 -14.31 -2.00
C PHE A 189 25.75 -14.88 -2.90
N ALA A 190 25.42 -15.22 -4.14
CA ALA A 190 26.38 -15.52 -5.19
C ALA A 190 27.27 -14.29 -5.48
N LEU A 191 28.51 -14.52 -5.95
CA LEU A 191 29.47 -13.43 -6.22
C LEU A 191 28.93 -12.43 -7.25
N VAL A 192 28.14 -12.88 -8.23
CA VAL A 192 27.55 -12.02 -9.26
C VAL A 192 26.71 -10.87 -8.67
N PHE A 193 26.05 -11.10 -7.54
CA PHE A 193 25.19 -10.09 -6.92
C PHE A 193 25.96 -8.97 -6.22
N GLN A 194 27.29 -9.04 -6.14
CA GLN A 194 28.12 -7.90 -5.71
C GLN A 194 28.08 -6.73 -6.71
N GLN A 195 27.59 -6.97 -7.93
CA GLN A 195 27.39 -5.95 -8.96
C GLN A 195 26.01 -5.28 -8.86
N ALA A 196 25.16 -5.70 -7.93
CA ALA A 196 23.84 -5.14 -7.69
C ALA A 196 23.81 -4.35 -6.38
N ASP A 197 22.97 -3.32 -6.33
CA ASP A 197 22.55 -2.68 -5.10
C ASP A 197 21.48 -3.56 -4.46
N LEU A 198 21.82 -4.23 -3.35
CA LEU A 198 20.89 -5.07 -2.60
C LEU A 198 20.43 -4.31 -1.35
N GLU A 199 19.12 -4.23 -1.17
CA GLU A 199 18.48 -3.49 -0.09
C GLU A 199 17.57 -4.42 0.70
N LEU A 200 17.93 -4.65 1.96
CA LEU A 200 17.06 -5.27 2.95
C LEU A 200 16.11 -4.21 3.49
N ARG A 201 14.82 -4.54 3.52
CA ARG A 201 13.79 -3.78 4.21
C ARG A 201 13.12 -4.68 5.23
N VAL A 202 12.96 -4.19 6.45
CA VAL A 202 11.99 -4.74 7.40
C VAL A 202 10.80 -3.82 7.37
N VAL A 203 9.62 -4.40 7.23
CA VAL A 203 8.35 -3.69 7.17
C VAL A 203 7.48 -4.22 8.29
N GLU A 204 6.74 -3.33 8.92
CA GLU A 204 5.67 -3.72 9.83
C GLU A 204 4.42 -4.09 8.99
N LEU A 205 3.69 -5.10 9.46
CA LEU A 205 2.47 -5.61 8.87
C LEU A 205 1.35 -5.34 9.86
N ASP A 206 0.22 -4.80 9.37
CA ASP A 206 -0.99 -4.67 10.18
C ASP A 206 -1.44 -6.04 10.73
N GLU A 207 -1.73 -6.11 12.02
CA GLU A 207 -2.19 -7.32 12.72
C GLU A 207 -3.24 -8.13 11.93
N GLY A 208 -2.89 -9.37 11.59
CA GLY A 208 -3.78 -10.30 10.87
C GLY A 208 -3.83 -10.08 9.35
N SER A 209 -3.02 -9.16 8.81
CA SER A 209 -2.82 -9.02 7.38
C SER A 209 -1.69 -9.91 6.88
N THR A 210 -2.04 -11.02 6.21
CA THR A 210 -1.07 -11.79 5.40
C THR A 210 -0.68 -11.07 4.10
N GLU A 211 -1.27 -9.90 3.86
CA GLU A 211 -1.04 -9.08 2.68
C GLU A 211 -0.34 -7.80 3.10
N ILE A 212 0.85 -7.56 2.53
CA ILE A 212 1.43 -6.23 2.56
C ILE A 212 0.47 -5.36 1.73
N ALA A 213 -0.26 -4.46 2.39
CA ALA A 213 -1.22 -3.59 1.73
C ALA A 213 -0.52 -2.87 0.56
N LEU A 214 -1.25 -2.59 -0.51
CA LEU A 214 -0.72 -1.90 -1.70
C LEU A 214 -0.29 -0.44 -1.43
N GLY A 215 -0.49 0.09 -0.22
CA GLY A 215 0.14 1.32 0.24
C GLY A 215 1.65 1.13 0.46
N VAL A 216 2.41 2.23 0.55
CA VAL A 216 3.85 2.14 0.86
C VAL A 216 3.98 1.52 2.24
N PRO A 217 4.48 0.28 2.37
CA PRO A 217 4.60 -0.37 3.66
C PRO A 217 5.57 0.45 4.50
N THR A 218 5.21 0.73 5.75
CA THR A 218 6.05 1.51 6.64
C THR A 218 7.33 0.73 6.89
N THR A 219 8.42 1.18 6.27
CA THR A 219 9.70 0.49 6.34
C THR A 219 10.36 0.89 7.65
N VAL A 220 10.38 -0.02 8.61
CA VAL A 220 10.90 0.22 9.95
C VAL A 220 12.42 0.16 9.99
N PHE A 221 13.04 -0.58 9.08
CA PHE A 221 14.49 -0.68 8.96
C PHE A 221 14.90 -0.91 7.52
N THR A 222 15.96 -0.21 7.08
CA THR A 222 16.55 -0.39 5.76
C THR A 222 18.05 -0.55 5.86
N HIS A 223 18.60 -1.50 5.09
CA HIS A 223 20.04 -1.64 4.94
C HIS A 223 20.43 -1.95 3.50
N LYS A 224 21.43 -1.24 2.98
CA LYS A 224 22.02 -1.50 1.66
C LYS A 224 23.36 -2.21 1.81
N TRP A 225 23.52 -3.33 1.12
CA TRP A 225 24.79 -4.05 1.03
C TRP A 225 25.62 -3.56 -0.13
N ASN A 226 26.77 -2.96 0.17
CA ASN A 226 27.70 -2.42 -0.81
C ASN A 226 28.86 -3.42 -0.99
N ALA A 227 28.68 -4.46 -1.81
CA ALA A 227 29.66 -5.54 -2.12
C ALA A 227 30.21 -6.39 -0.95
N ALA A 228 30.18 -5.88 0.28
CA ALA A 228 30.64 -6.53 1.50
C ALA A 228 29.53 -7.38 2.12
N ARG A 229 29.83 -8.65 2.42
CA ARG A 229 28.89 -9.66 2.93
C ARG A 229 28.81 -9.70 4.45
N TRP A 230 28.82 -8.54 5.10
CA TRP A 230 28.75 -8.50 6.54
C TRP A 230 27.32 -8.70 7.02
N SER A 231 27.21 -9.36 8.17
CA SER A 231 25.92 -9.47 8.85
C SER A 231 25.50 -8.08 9.32
N ARG A 232 24.20 -7.81 9.26
CA ARG A 232 23.63 -6.57 9.77
C ARG A 232 22.62 -6.90 10.85
N SER A 233 22.67 -6.14 11.94
CA SER A 233 21.70 -6.25 13.02
C SER A 233 20.69 -5.11 12.96
N TRP A 234 19.51 -5.38 13.48
CA TRP A 234 18.41 -4.45 13.67
C TRP A 234 17.87 -4.64 15.08
N ALA A 235 17.66 -3.54 15.81
CA ALA A 235 16.98 -3.60 17.10
C ALA A 235 15.46 -3.51 16.86
N ILE A 236 14.71 -4.50 17.35
CA ILE A 236 13.27 -4.64 17.07
C ILE A 236 12.53 -3.34 17.45
N GLY A 237 11.82 -2.76 16.49
CA GLY A 237 11.04 -1.53 16.67
C GLY A 237 11.83 -0.21 16.58
N PHE A 238 13.13 -0.26 16.26
CA PHE A 238 13.97 0.91 16.04
C PHE A 238 14.38 1.05 14.56
N THR A 239 14.86 2.22 14.17
CA THR A 239 15.35 2.49 12.81
C THR A 239 16.71 1.85 12.50
N ASP A 240 17.44 1.41 13.53
CA ASP A 240 18.75 0.78 13.43
C ASP A 240 19.08 -0.12 14.64
N ASP A 241 20.35 -0.50 14.81
CA ASP A 241 20.87 -1.31 15.92
C ASP A 241 21.38 -0.48 17.11
N SER A 242 21.20 0.85 17.11
CA SER A 242 21.67 1.75 18.17
C SER A 242 20.62 2.01 19.27
N CYS A 243 19.36 1.66 19.00
CA CYS A 243 18.21 1.93 19.88
C CYS A 243 17.96 3.42 20.16
N ARG A 244 18.43 4.33 19.28
CA ARG A 244 18.30 5.78 19.50
C ARG A 244 17.01 6.38 18.99
N GLN A 245 16.43 5.80 17.94
CA GLN A 245 15.23 6.32 17.29
C GLN A 245 14.29 5.16 17.00
N LEU A 246 13.06 5.28 17.48
CA LEU A 246 11.98 4.34 17.21
C LEU A 246 11.62 4.43 15.72
N ALA A 247 11.38 3.28 15.13
CA ALA A 247 10.80 3.23 13.79
C ALA A 247 9.39 3.79 13.84
N GLU A 248 8.93 4.41 12.75
CA GLU A 248 7.52 4.77 12.66
C GLU A 248 6.69 3.50 12.52
N LEU A 249 5.83 3.24 13.51
CA LEU A 249 4.90 2.11 13.53
C LEU A 249 3.49 2.64 13.22
N GLY A 250 2.65 1.84 12.58
CA GLY A 250 1.32 2.28 12.14
C GLY A 250 0.47 2.85 13.28
N GLU A 251 -0.49 3.72 12.95
CA GLU A 251 -1.21 4.51 13.96
C GLU A 251 -2.10 3.65 14.89
N GLU A 252 -2.43 2.40 14.54
CA GLU A 252 -3.53 1.68 15.21
C GLU A 252 -3.41 0.14 15.24
N GLU A 253 -2.27 -0.41 15.67
CA GLU A 253 -2.21 -1.85 15.97
C GLU A 253 -2.79 -2.16 17.35
N ALA A 254 -3.88 -2.92 17.38
CA ALA A 254 -4.55 -3.39 18.58
C ALA A 254 -3.91 -4.69 19.09
N GLY A 255 -2.59 -4.73 19.24
CA GLY A 255 -1.88 -5.96 19.54
C GLY A 255 -0.37 -5.78 19.65
N GLY A 256 0.36 -6.87 19.39
CA GLY A 256 1.80 -6.81 19.17
C GLY A 256 2.13 -6.43 17.72
N TYR A 257 3.40 -6.16 17.46
CA TYR A 257 3.89 -5.85 16.13
C TYR A 257 4.20 -7.11 15.35
N GLU A 258 3.76 -7.16 14.09
CA GLU A 258 4.12 -8.21 13.14
C GLU A 258 5.07 -7.62 12.09
N PHE A 259 6.17 -8.33 11.80
CA PHE A 259 7.17 -7.85 10.84
C PHE A 259 7.37 -8.84 9.71
N ALA A 260 7.50 -8.30 8.50
CA ALA A 260 8.02 -8.97 7.32
C ALA A 260 9.41 -8.40 6.97
N TRP A 261 10.20 -9.17 6.22
CA TRP A 261 11.38 -8.63 5.57
C TRP A 261 11.35 -8.91 4.08
N GLN A 262 11.92 -7.98 3.33
CA GLN A 262 12.04 -7.99 1.87
C GLN A 262 13.48 -7.74 1.47
N LEU A 263 13.96 -8.47 0.46
CA LEU A 263 15.21 -8.18 -0.22
C LEU A 263 14.92 -7.65 -1.61
N TRP A 264 15.29 -6.40 -1.84
CA TRP A 264 15.20 -5.75 -3.14
C TRP A 264 16.58 -5.74 -3.80
N GLY A 265 16.61 -5.95 -5.12
CA GLY A 265 17.82 -5.84 -5.92
C GLY A 265 17.64 -4.82 -7.02
N THR A 266 18.67 -4.01 -7.24
CA THR A 266 18.71 -3.04 -8.35
C THR A 266 20.05 -3.18 -9.07
N ARG A 267 20.02 -3.39 -10.38
CA ARG A 267 21.21 -3.22 -11.22
C ARG A 267 21.40 -1.73 -11.50
N SER A 268 22.63 -1.24 -11.63
CA SER A 268 22.91 0.15 -12.04
C SER A 268 22.06 0.58 -13.25
N GLY A 269 21.20 1.58 -13.06
CA GLY A 269 20.28 2.12 -14.07
C GLY A 269 19.03 1.27 -14.36
N GLY A 270 18.78 0.20 -13.60
CA GLY A 270 17.57 -0.63 -13.69
C GLY A 270 16.53 -0.30 -12.63
N THR A 271 15.36 -0.94 -12.72
CA THR A 271 14.27 -0.79 -11.75
C THR A 271 14.49 -1.71 -10.55
N PRO A 272 14.23 -1.26 -9.32
CA PRO A 272 14.24 -2.12 -8.13
C PRO A 272 13.29 -3.30 -8.31
N THR A 273 13.77 -4.51 -8.01
CA THR A 273 13.00 -5.76 -8.13
C THR A 273 13.02 -6.50 -6.80
N LEU A 274 11.84 -6.86 -6.29
CA LEU A 274 11.73 -7.74 -5.12
C LEU A 274 12.26 -9.13 -5.46
N LEU A 275 13.32 -9.55 -4.77
CA LEU A 275 14.00 -10.82 -4.95
C LEU A 275 13.49 -11.87 -3.97
N LEU A 276 13.51 -11.56 -2.68
CA LEU A 276 13.08 -12.46 -1.60
C LEU A 276 12.13 -11.72 -0.67
N GLU A 277 11.24 -12.49 -0.06
CA GLU A 277 10.34 -12.00 0.95
C GLU A 277 10.08 -13.11 1.97
N LYS A 278 9.94 -12.72 3.23
CA LYS A 278 9.35 -13.57 4.26
C LYS A 278 8.32 -12.75 5.03
N LYS A 279 7.05 -13.05 4.72
CA LYS A 279 5.89 -12.60 5.49
C LYS A 279 5.90 -13.34 6.84
N ASP A 280 5.51 -12.67 7.92
CA ASP A 280 5.38 -13.24 9.26
C ASP A 280 6.69 -13.79 9.84
N PHE A 281 7.82 -13.09 9.68
CA PHE A 281 9.08 -13.60 10.20
C PHE A 281 9.25 -13.38 11.70
N LEU A 282 8.58 -12.37 12.27
CA LEU A 282 8.71 -11.97 13.65
C LEU A 282 7.41 -11.33 14.14
N ALA A 283 6.92 -11.76 15.30
CA ALA A 283 5.85 -11.10 16.04
C ALA A 283 6.34 -10.78 17.45
N VAL A 284 6.15 -9.54 17.92
CA VAL A 284 6.63 -9.06 19.23
C VAL A 284 5.51 -8.33 19.95
N PRO A 285 5.21 -8.67 21.22
CA PRO A 285 4.25 -7.91 22.02
C PRO A 285 4.66 -6.45 22.15
N LYS A 286 3.67 -5.55 22.09
CA LYS A 286 3.88 -4.14 22.34
C LYS A 286 4.35 -3.89 23.78
N PRO A 287 5.35 -3.02 24.01
CA PRO A 287 5.73 -2.60 25.35
C PRO A 287 4.53 -2.10 26.14
N LYS A 288 4.51 -2.36 27.46
CA LYS A 288 3.37 -2.00 28.30
C LYS A 288 3.78 -1.11 29.46
N LEU A 289 3.16 0.06 29.58
CA LEU A 289 3.24 0.90 30.77
C LEU A 289 2.29 0.36 31.83
N GLU A 290 2.86 -0.33 32.81
CA GLU A 290 2.13 -0.96 33.91
C GLU A 290 1.81 0.06 34.99
N GLU A 291 2.80 0.88 35.33
CA GLU A 291 2.76 1.83 36.45
C GLU A 291 3.35 3.18 36.07
N PHE A 292 2.70 4.27 36.52
CA PHE A 292 3.24 5.63 36.44
C PHE A 292 2.53 6.54 37.46
N LYS A 293 3.27 6.99 38.47
CA LYS A 293 2.74 7.74 39.62
C LYS A 293 3.71 8.81 40.10
N VAL A 294 3.20 9.76 40.87
CA VAL A 294 3.99 10.79 41.54
C VAL A 294 3.67 10.84 43.03
N GLU A 295 4.70 10.76 43.87
CA GLU A 295 4.58 10.77 45.32
C GLU A 295 5.45 11.88 45.92
N TYR A 296 4.95 12.53 46.98
CA TYR A 296 5.76 13.51 47.72
C TYR A 296 6.82 12.75 48.54
N ALA A 297 8.10 13.13 48.39
CA ALA A 297 9.21 12.50 49.11
C ALA A 297 9.65 13.40 50.28
N PRO A 298 9.17 13.17 51.53
CA PRO A 298 9.47 14.06 52.65
C PRO A 298 10.93 13.98 53.10
N SER A 299 11.62 12.89 52.74
CA SER A 299 13.03 12.64 53.02
C SER A 299 13.98 13.55 52.23
N ILE A 300 13.49 14.18 51.17
CA ILE A 300 14.25 15.10 50.31
C ILE A 300 13.39 16.36 50.14
N GLU A 301 13.61 17.33 51.03
CA GLU A 301 12.80 18.53 51.20
C GLU A 301 12.53 19.24 49.86
N GLY A 302 11.25 19.39 49.50
CA GLY A 302 10.82 20.09 48.29
C GLY A 302 10.87 19.27 47.00
N THR A 303 11.04 17.95 47.06
CA THR A 303 11.09 17.09 45.86
C THR A 303 9.93 16.07 45.77
N TRP A 304 9.60 15.74 44.54
CA TRP A 304 8.60 14.76 44.15
C TRP A 304 9.29 13.56 43.55
N GLU A 305 8.98 12.38 44.06
CA GLU A 305 9.42 11.12 43.49
C GLU A 305 8.45 10.71 42.39
N VAL A 306 8.98 10.46 41.20
CA VAL A 306 8.23 9.88 40.11
C VAL A 306 8.77 8.49 39.85
N SER A 307 7.85 7.53 39.78
CA SER A 307 8.18 6.13 39.57
C SER A 307 7.17 5.47 38.62
N GLY A 308 7.61 4.40 37.99
CA GLY A 308 6.76 3.60 37.13
C GLY A 308 7.47 2.38 36.58
N LYS A 309 6.76 1.65 35.72
CA LYS A 309 7.25 0.39 35.15
C LYS A 309 6.78 0.19 33.71
N ILE A 310 7.72 -0.07 32.81
CA ILE A 310 7.48 -0.46 31.42
C ILE A 310 8.01 -1.88 31.20
N SER A 311 7.12 -2.83 30.90
CA SER A 311 7.50 -4.19 30.52
C SER A 311 7.56 -4.36 28.99
N GLY A 312 8.20 -5.44 28.53
CA GLY A 312 8.33 -5.75 27.09
C GLY A 312 9.48 -5.05 26.37
N VAL A 313 10.33 -4.31 27.09
CA VAL A 313 11.51 -3.62 26.55
C VAL A 313 12.78 -4.36 26.95
N SER A 314 13.72 -4.52 26.00
CA SER A 314 15.04 -5.06 26.26
C SER A 314 15.86 -4.08 27.11
N PRO A 315 16.61 -4.55 28.12
CA PRO A 315 17.60 -3.73 28.82
C PRO A 315 18.62 -3.06 27.88
N ARG A 316 18.88 -3.70 26.73
CA ARG A 316 19.78 -3.18 25.69
C ARG A 316 19.25 -1.91 25.00
N ALA A 317 17.94 -1.68 25.06
CA ALA A 317 17.33 -0.54 24.40
C ALA A 317 17.77 0.80 25.01
N ASP A 318 18.22 0.81 26.28
CA ASP A 318 18.56 2.02 27.04
C ASP A 318 17.49 3.11 26.84
N LEU A 319 16.21 2.71 26.95
CA LEU A 319 15.08 3.57 26.61
C LEU A 319 15.05 4.74 27.59
N ARG A 320 15.26 5.94 27.06
CA ARG A 320 15.18 7.19 27.82
C ARG A 320 13.74 7.67 27.88
N LEU A 321 13.35 8.21 29.02
CA LEU A 321 12.02 8.74 29.28
C LEU A 321 12.16 10.19 29.72
N ASP A 322 11.42 11.11 29.10
CA ASP A 322 11.34 12.48 29.58
C ASP A 322 10.09 12.62 30.46
N VAL A 323 10.28 13.07 31.70
CA VAL A 323 9.22 13.20 32.71
C VAL A 323 9.18 14.64 33.21
N ALA A 324 7.98 15.23 33.32
CA ALA A 324 7.78 16.58 33.84
C ALA A 324 6.57 16.69 34.78
N LEU A 325 6.61 17.63 35.73
CA LEU A 325 5.50 17.93 36.64
C LEU A 325 4.55 18.98 36.05
N VAL A 326 3.24 18.85 36.30
CA VAL A 326 2.21 19.79 35.84
C VAL A 326 1.48 20.45 37.02
N GLN A 327 1.36 21.78 36.98
CA GLN A 327 0.61 22.61 37.96
C GLN A 327 -0.59 23.33 37.29
N PRO A 328 -1.75 23.46 37.95
CA PRO A 328 -3.00 23.89 37.31
C PRO A 328 -3.25 25.41 37.18
N THR A 329 -2.50 26.29 37.85
CA THR A 329 -3.01 27.64 38.18
C THR A 329 -2.60 28.84 37.30
N SER A 330 -2.03 28.70 36.09
CA SER A 330 -1.86 29.88 35.21
C SER A 330 -2.89 29.91 34.08
N HIS A 331 -3.92 30.75 34.23
CA HIS A 331 -4.93 31.04 33.21
C HIS A 331 -4.43 31.85 31.98
N GLU A 332 -3.12 32.10 31.86
CA GLU A 332 -2.48 32.56 30.62
C GLU A 332 -1.11 31.88 30.47
N PRO A 333 -0.80 31.23 29.33
CA PRO A 333 0.48 30.58 29.11
C PRO A 333 1.51 31.61 28.63
N ALA A 334 2.46 31.99 29.49
CA ALA A 334 3.80 32.17 28.96
C ALA A 334 4.29 30.78 28.52
N PRO A 335 5.06 30.63 27.43
CA PRO A 335 5.79 29.40 27.17
C PRO A 335 6.81 29.26 28.29
N MET A 336 6.36 28.76 29.45
CA MET A 336 7.26 28.31 30.49
C MET A 336 8.08 27.21 29.85
N ASP A 337 9.37 27.44 29.89
CA ASP A 337 10.43 26.59 29.44
C ASP A 337 10.27 25.22 30.13
N TYR A 338 9.58 24.28 29.47
CA TYR A 338 9.41 22.88 29.92
C TYR A 338 10.76 22.22 30.23
N HIS A 339 11.86 22.83 29.78
CA HIS A 339 13.25 22.44 30.06
C HIS A 339 13.71 22.65 31.51
N SER A 340 12.98 23.37 32.36
CA SER A 340 13.42 23.67 33.74
C SER A 340 12.96 22.66 34.81
N THR A 341 11.94 21.84 34.54
CA THR A 341 11.39 20.85 35.49
C THR A 341 11.30 19.44 34.93
N ALA A 342 11.88 19.18 33.76
CA ALA A 342 11.91 17.85 33.16
C ALA A 342 13.19 17.08 33.56
N VAL A 343 13.04 15.81 33.88
CA VAL A 343 14.17 14.89 34.09
C VAL A 343 14.14 13.80 33.03
N ARG A 344 15.34 13.41 32.57
CA ARG A 344 15.50 12.24 31.70
C ARG A 344 15.83 11.03 32.55
N LEU A 345 14.91 10.07 32.59
CA LEU A 345 15.05 8.81 33.30
C LEU A 345 15.54 7.71 32.37
N VAL A 346 16.10 6.67 32.98
CA VAL A 346 16.56 5.45 32.31
C VAL A 346 15.71 4.31 32.82
N LEU A 347 15.31 3.43 31.91
CA LEU A 347 14.67 2.19 32.28
C LEU A 347 15.72 1.21 32.81
N GLU A 348 15.52 0.70 34.02
CA GLU A 348 16.34 -0.36 34.58
C GLU A 348 16.08 -1.71 33.87
N ASP A 349 16.93 -2.70 34.12
CA ASP A 349 16.89 -4.01 33.46
C ASP A 349 15.57 -4.77 33.66
N ASP A 350 14.82 -4.46 34.72
CA ASP A 350 13.52 -5.04 35.05
C ASP A 350 12.33 -4.22 34.55
N GLY A 351 12.60 -3.12 33.85
CA GLY A 351 11.59 -2.19 33.34
C GLY A 351 11.17 -1.11 34.32
N VAL A 352 11.79 -0.99 35.50
CA VAL A 352 11.45 0.06 36.47
C VAL A 352 12.16 1.37 36.09
N PHE A 353 11.51 2.50 36.35
CA PHE A 353 12.15 3.81 36.28
C PHE A 353 11.75 4.64 37.50
N GLU A 354 12.73 5.35 38.06
CA GLU A 354 12.55 6.19 39.25
C GLU A 354 13.38 7.48 39.12
N GLY A 355 12.85 8.59 39.65
CA GLY A 355 13.55 9.86 39.65
C GLY A 355 12.91 10.89 40.55
N TYR A 356 13.67 11.94 40.86
CA TYR A 356 13.23 13.02 41.74
C TYR A 356 13.15 14.34 40.95
N LEU A 357 12.02 15.04 41.03
CA LEU A 357 11.77 16.33 40.40
C LEU A 357 11.45 17.39 41.45
N GLY A 358 12.01 18.60 41.31
CA GLY A 358 11.82 19.70 42.24
C GLY A 358 13.06 20.60 42.35
N GLU A 359 12.92 21.74 43.02
CA GLU A 359 14.06 22.63 43.28
C GLU A 359 15.03 21.94 44.23
N ARG A 360 16.10 21.32 43.69
CA ARG A 360 17.33 21.15 44.46
C ARG A 360 17.87 22.54 44.73
N HIS A 361 17.49 23.17 45.83
CA HIS A 361 18.15 24.38 46.33
C HIS A 361 19.64 24.06 46.55
N TRP A 362 20.44 24.28 45.52
CA TRP A 362 21.84 24.63 45.68
C TRP A 362 21.86 25.88 46.54
N PHE A 363 22.34 25.71 47.78
CA PHE A 363 22.83 26.72 48.71
C PHE A 363 22.14 28.10 48.64
N PHE A 364 21.48 28.49 49.74
CA PHE A 364 20.96 29.85 50.04
C PHE A 364 19.51 30.17 49.63
N LYS A 365 18.54 29.48 50.24
CA LYS A 365 17.36 30.13 50.87
C LYS A 365 16.64 29.12 51.75
N GLN A 366 16.55 29.41 53.05
CA GLN A 366 15.57 28.76 53.91
C GLN A 366 14.19 29.16 53.38
N LEU A 367 13.41 28.18 52.88
CA LEU A 367 11.97 28.32 52.82
C LEU A 367 11.48 28.62 54.25
N ASP A 368 10.55 29.57 54.39
CA ASP A 368 9.93 29.86 55.68
C ASP A 368 9.40 28.55 56.28
N ALA A 369 9.88 28.23 57.49
CA ALA A 369 9.57 26.99 58.17
C ALA A 369 8.05 26.80 58.29
N GLY A 370 7.48 25.90 57.48
CA GLY A 370 6.07 25.51 57.53
C GLY A 370 5.27 25.66 56.23
N ALA A 371 5.78 26.29 55.17
CA ALA A 371 5.10 26.35 53.88
C ALA A 371 5.51 25.16 53.00
N LEU A 372 4.63 24.16 52.85
CA LEU A 372 4.80 23.12 51.83
C LEU A 372 4.75 23.77 50.44
N PRO A 373 5.63 23.37 49.50
CA PRO A 373 5.50 23.81 48.12
C PRO A 373 4.12 23.40 47.57
N PRO A 374 3.52 24.17 46.65
CA PRO A 374 2.28 23.76 46.01
C PRO A 374 2.47 22.40 45.34
N SER A 375 1.62 21.44 45.70
CA SER A 375 1.62 20.11 45.11
C SER A 375 1.45 20.22 43.59
N PRO A 376 2.27 19.54 42.76
CA PRO A 376 1.88 19.27 41.39
C PRO A 376 0.61 18.42 41.43
N ASP A 377 -0.22 18.55 40.40
CA ASP A 377 -1.43 17.73 40.29
C ASP A 377 -1.07 16.33 39.78
N PHE A 378 -0.12 16.24 38.84
CA PHE A 378 0.33 15.00 38.23
C PHE A 378 1.66 15.18 37.47
N ALA A 379 2.21 14.07 36.99
CA ALA A 379 3.37 14.04 36.09
C ALA A 379 2.96 13.62 34.67
N ILE A 380 3.73 14.05 33.68
CA ILE A 380 3.61 13.62 32.28
C ILE A 380 4.89 12.92 31.81
N LEU A 381 4.76 11.91 30.97
CA LEU A 381 5.83 11.08 30.44
C LEU A 381 5.79 11.05 28.91
N SER A 382 6.94 11.23 28.27
CA SER A 382 7.14 11.02 26.83
C SER A 382 8.36 10.15 26.54
N ILE A 383 8.44 9.64 25.31
CA ILE A 383 9.56 8.83 24.83
C ILE A 383 10.34 9.65 23.79
N PRO A 384 11.52 10.20 24.12
CA PRO A 384 12.30 11.01 23.18
C PRO A 384 12.72 10.26 21.92
N ALA A 385 12.86 8.93 22.00
CA ALA A 385 13.15 8.11 20.82
C ALA A 385 11.99 8.07 19.81
N ALA A 386 10.77 8.46 20.21
CA ALA A 386 9.57 8.51 19.36
C ALA A 386 9.48 9.77 18.47
N THR A 387 10.53 10.60 18.40
CA THR A 387 10.45 11.90 17.72
C THR A 387 10.22 11.79 16.21
N ARG A 388 9.29 12.61 15.68
CA ARG A 388 9.03 12.81 14.25
C ARG A 388 9.42 14.24 13.86
N ASP A 389 10.25 14.41 12.83
CA ASP A 389 10.74 15.72 12.35
C ASP A 389 11.31 16.64 13.46
N GLY A 390 12.01 16.04 14.43
CA GLY A 390 12.60 16.76 15.56
C GLY A 390 11.61 17.22 16.63
N LYS A 391 10.34 16.79 16.54
CA LYS A 391 9.32 17.02 17.57
C LYS A 391 9.00 15.70 18.29
N PRO A 392 8.54 15.75 19.56
CA PRO A 392 7.93 14.58 20.20
C PRO A 392 6.87 13.98 19.27
N GLY A 393 6.92 12.66 19.10
CA GLY A 393 5.91 11.94 18.31
C GLY A 393 4.89 11.27 19.21
N PRO A 394 3.83 10.71 18.61
CA PRO A 394 2.72 10.12 19.36
C PRO A 394 3.22 8.92 20.16
N ILE A 395 2.79 8.80 21.42
CA ILE A 395 3.24 7.73 22.32
C ILE A 395 2.45 6.44 22.13
N THR A 396 1.19 6.55 21.71
CA THR A 396 0.25 5.44 21.59
C THR A 396 0.70 4.34 20.64
N PRO A 397 1.36 4.62 19.48
CA PRO A 397 1.91 3.57 18.62
C PRO A 397 2.97 2.70 19.29
N TYR A 398 3.68 3.21 20.31
CA TYR A 398 4.86 2.56 20.90
C TYR A 398 4.62 1.88 22.24
N LEU A 399 3.56 2.28 22.94
CA LEU A 399 3.34 1.88 24.32
C LEU A 399 1.87 1.57 24.56
N ASP A 400 1.59 0.38 25.06
CA ASP A 400 0.27 -0.05 25.49
C ASP A 400 0.06 0.30 26.96
N PHE A 401 -1.14 0.73 27.34
CA PHE A 401 -1.41 1.15 28.72
C PHE A 401 -2.90 1.08 29.07
N ASP A 402 -3.19 0.98 30.36
CA ASP A 402 -4.57 0.97 30.87
C ASP A 402 -5.13 2.39 30.87
N ASP A 403 -5.94 2.71 29.86
CA ASP A 403 -6.52 4.05 29.67
C ASP A 403 -7.62 4.43 30.69
N SER A 404 -7.97 3.50 31.60
CA SER A 404 -8.78 3.79 32.78
C SER A 404 -7.95 4.31 33.96
N LYS A 405 -6.63 4.05 33.96
CA LYS A 405 -5.69 4.49 35.00
C LYS A 405 -4.78 5.61 34.53
N LEU A 406 -4.44 5.62 33.24
CA LEU A 406 -3.54 6.57 32.62
C LEU A 406 -4.30 7.34 31.52
N SER A 407 -3.89 8.57 31.23
CA SER A 407 -4.57 9.40 30.23
C SER A 407 -3.58 10.08 29.31
N LEU A 408 -3.97 10.24 28.05
CA LEU A 408 -3.21 10.98 27.06
C LEU A 408 -3.27 12.48 27.35
N PHE A 409 -2.18 13.18 27.07
CA PHE A 409 -2.02 14.61 27.33
C PHE A 409 -1.45 15.34 26.11
N LYS A 410 -2.13 16.40 25.69
CA LYS A 410 -1.72 17.21 24.53
C LYS A 410 -1.93 18.69 24.85
N GLY A 411 -0.89 19.49 24.63
CA GLY A 411 -0.90 20.88 25.05
C GLY A 411 -1.01 20.99 26.56
N GLN A 412 -2.16 21.46 27.07
CA GLN A 412 -2.38 21.72 28.50
C GLN A 412 -3.59 20.97 29.07
N ALA A 413 -4.10 19.97 28.35
CA ALA A 413 -5.31 19.26 28.76
C ALA A 413 -5.19 17.76 28.54
N LEU A 414 -5.87 17.01 29.41
CA LEU A 414 -6.19 15.61 29.14
C LEU A 414 -6.99 15.48 27.84
N THR A 415 -6.64 14.48 27.04
CA THR A 415 -7.24 14.26 25.73
C THR A 415 -7.55 12.78 25.48
N TRP A 416 -8.30 12.53 24.40
CA TRP A 416 -8.43 11.20 23.77
C TRP A 416 -7.70 11.14 22.43
N ASP A 417 -6.97 12.20 22.10
CA ASP A 417 -6.16 12.27 20.90
C ASP A 417 -5.03 11.23 20.99
N LEU A 418 -5.06 10.26 20.07
CA LEU A 418 -4.06 9.20 19.97
C LEU A 418 -2.70 9.76 19.53
N ASP A 419 -2.71 10.95 18.91
CA ASP A 419 -1.52 11.72 18.56
C ASP A 419 -1.04 12.63 19.70
N ALA A 420 -1.29 12.22 20.93
CA ALA A 420 -0.73 12.86 22.10
C ALA A 420 0.72 12.41 22.29
N ASP A 421 1.59 13.37 22.55
CA ASP A 421 3.02 13.14 22.73
C ASP A 421 3.36 12.72 24.18
N TRP A 422 2.37 12.75 25.08
CA TRP A 422 2.55 12.53 26.52
C TRP A 422 1.45 11.65 27.13
N ILE A 423 1.82 10.87 28.16
CA ILE A 423 0.90 10.15 29.05
C ILE A 423 1.00 10.75 30.46
N CYS A 424 -0.14 10.93 31.12
CA CYS A 424 -0.23 11.38 32.51
C CYS A 424 -0.14 10.23 33.52
N SER A 425 0.39 10.55 34.70
CA SER A 425 0.39 9.67 35.87
C SER A 425 -1.02 9.48 36.45
N TYR A 426 -1.16 8.49 37.34
CA TYR A 426 -2.45 8.07 37.92
C TYR A 426 -3.26 9.20 38.58
N GLU A 427 -2.56 10.17 39.18
CA GLU A 427 -3.14 11.30 39.91
C GLU A 427 -3.95 12.24 39.00
N ALA A 428 -3.64 12.28 37.70
CA ALA A 428 -4.32 13.16 36.75
C ALA A 428 -5.78 12.78 36.49
N VAL A 429 -6.07 11.48 36.47
CA VAL A 429 -7.37 10.93 36.07
C VAL A 429 -8.54 11.43 36.93
N PRO A 430 -8.44 11.47 38.28
CA PRO A 430 -9.51 12.01 39.12
C PRO A 430 -9.59 13.56 39.12
N MET A 431 -8.54 14.28 38.70
CA MET A 431 -8.41 15.73 38.92
C MET A 431 -8.93 16.60 37.77
N GLN A 432 -8.87 16.14 36.52
CA GLN A 432 -9.40 16.89 35.37
C GLN A 432 -10.67 16.24 34.82
N GLN A 433 -11.67 17.06 34.46
CA GLN A 433 -12.81 16.59 33.68
C GLN A 433 -12.33 16.18 32.29
N ARG A 434 -11.97 14.91 32.14
CA ARG A 434 -11.70 14.34 30.83
C ARG A 434 -12.96 14.54 29.98
N PRO A 435 -12.85 15.00 28.73
CA PRO A 435 -14.00 14.93 27.83
C PRO A 435 -14.52 13.47 27.80
N PRO A 436 -15.80 13.19 27.57
CA PRO A 436 -16.29 11.80 27.57
C PRO A 436 -15.47 10.95 26.60
N ARG A 437 -15.21 9.66 26.86
CA ARG A 437 -14.52 8.81 25.87
C ARG A 437 -15.30 8.84 24.56
N PRO A 438 -14.70 9.18 23.41
CA PRO A 438 -15.40 9.04 22.14
C PRO A 438 -15.73 7.56 22.03
N LYS A 439 -17.02 7.21 21.94
CA LYS A 439 -17.42 5.84 21.61
C LYS A 439 -16.97 5.62 20.18
N ARG A 440 -15.72 5.14 20.04
CA ARG A 440 -15.15 4.76 18.77
C ARG A 440 -16.01 3.61 18.26
N ARG A 441 -16.85 3.87 17.27
CA ARG A 441 -17.22 2.78 16.38
C ARG A 441 -15.91 2.42 15.68
N LYS A 442 -15.47 1.15 15.79
CA LYS A 442 -14.82 0.53 14.65
C LYS A 442 -15.77 0.84 13.50
N SER A 443 -15.40 1.72 12.57
CA SER A 443 -16.16 1.79 11.32
C SER A 443 -16.11 0.35 10.83
N GLY A 444 -17.25 -0.36 10.82
CA GLY A 444 -17.31 -1.75 10.36
C GLY A 444 -17.05 -1.87 8.85
N ILE A 445 -16.41 -0.85 8.28
CA ILE A 445 -16.11 -0.61 6.89
C ILE A 445 -14.65 -0.99 6.74
N ASN A 446 -14.38 -2.26 6.47
CA ASN A 446 -13.06 -2.69 6.01
C ASN A 446 -12.81 -2.01 4.66
N MET A 447 -11.75 -1.21 4.56
CA MET A 447 -11.25 -0.77 3.26
C MET A 447 -10.60 -1.99 2.59
N LEU A 448 -11.35 -2.66 1.72
CA LEU A 448 -10.80 -3.73 0.89
C LEU A 448 -9.91 -3.12 -0.19
N PRO A 449 -8.82 -3.79 -0.61
CA PRO A 449 -8.05 -3.34 -1.76
C PRO A 449 -8.98 -3.23 -2.98
N ALA A 450 -8.70 -2.24 -3.85
CA ALA A 450 -9.48 -2.05 -5.06
C ALA A 450 -9.51 -3.34 -5.88
N PRO A 451 -10.69 -3.87 -6.25
CA PRO A 451 -10.76 -5.17 -6.89
C PRO A 451 -10.02 -5.15 -8.25
N PRO A 452 -9.35 -6.24 -8.64
CA PRO A 452 -8.49 -6.26 -9.83
C PRO A 452 -9.29 -6.05 -11.13
N PRO A 453 -8.62 -5.73 -12.26
CA PRO A 453 -9.30 -5.42 -13.51
C PRO A 453 -10.21 -6.54 -14.05
N ASP A 454 -9.83 -7.79 -13.79
CA ASP A 454 -10.52 -9.00 -14.22
C ASP A 454 -11.61 -9.49 -13.26
N ALA A 455 -11.84 -8.78 -12.14
CA ALA A 455 -12.84 -9.17 -11.14
C ALA A 455 -14.27 -9.23 -11.71
N GLY A 456 -14.87 -10.42 -11.60
CA GLY A 456 -16.25 -10.71 -11.99
C GLY A 456 -16.45 -10.95 -13.50
N ASP A 457 -17.65 -11.42 -13.86
CA ASP A 457 -18.03 -11.62 -15.25
C ASP A 457 -18.16 -10.27 -15.98
N GLN A 458 -17.33 -10.10 -17.00
CA GLN A 458 -17.21 -8.88 -17.79
C GLN A 458 -18.48 -8.49 -18.56
N LYS A 459 -19.46 -9.39 -18.68
CA LYS A 459 -20.74 -9.13 -19.34
C LYS A 459 -21.84 -8.67 -18.38
N THR A 460 -21.74 -9.00 -17.09
CA THR A 460 -22.78 -8.64 -16.11
C THR A 460 -22.83 -7.13 -15.83
N PRO A 461 -24.02 -6.54 -15.56
CA PRO A 461 -24.11 -5.17 -15.05
C PRO A 461 -23.34 -4.98 -13.73
N LEU A 462 -22.94 -3.73 -13.45
CA LEU A 462 -22.39 -3.39 -12.14
C LEU A 462 -23.49 -3.52 -11.08
N SER A 463 -23.23 -4.33 -10.06
CA SER A 463 -24.07 -4.35 -8.86
C SER A 463 -23.71 -3.16 -7.96
N PHE A 464 -24.60 -2.82 -7.03
CA PHE A 464 -24.31 -1.80 -6.03
C PHE A 464 -23.08 -2.14 -5.18
N ASP A 465 -22.92 -3.41 -4.81
CA ASP A 465 -21.78 -3.84 -4.00
C ASP A 465 -20.45 -3.71 -4.76
N ASP A 466 -20.44 -3.91 -6.08
CA ASP A 466 -19.26 -3.65 -6.90
C ASP A 466 -18.87 -2.17 -6.87
N MET A 467 -19.86 -1.29 -7.07
CA MET A 467 -19.64 0.15 -7.05
C MET A 467 -19.23 0.64 -5.66
N TRP A 468 -19.82 0.08 -4.61
CA TRP A 468 -19.46 0.34 -3.23
C TRP A 468 -18.00 -0.03 -2.96
N ASN A 469 -17.58 -1.24 -3.32
CA ASN A 469 -16.20 -1.70 -3.09
C ASN A 469 -15.19 -0.85 -3.87
N ASP A 470 -15.47 -0.54 -5.13
CA ASP A 470 -14.60 0.31 -5.95
C ASP A 470 -14.44 1.71 -5.35
N LEU A 471 -15.55 2.35 -4.95
CA LEU A 471 -15.51 3.72 -4.42
C LEU A 471 -14.93 3.78 -3.02
N THR A 472 -15.25 2.84 -2.15
CA THR A 472 -14.70 2.84 -0.78
C THR A 472 -13.19 2.60 -0.75
N ALA A 473 -12.66 1.80 -1.68
CA ALA A 473 -11.22 1.60 -1.83
C ALA A 473 -10.46 2.89 -2.24
N TRP A 474 -11.12 3.83 -2.92
CA TRP A 474 -10.46 5.00 -3.51
C TRP A 474 -10.87 6.37 -2.96
N GLU A 475 -12.11 6.53 -2.47
CA GLU A 475 -12.64 7.77 -1.88
C GLU A 475 -12.63 7.72 -0.35
N GLY A 476 -12.59 6.53 0.24
CA GLY A 476 -12.85 6.34 1.68
C GLY A 476 -14.30 6.61 2.06
N VAL A 477 -14.61 6.44 3.36
CA VAL A 477 -15.94 6.71 3.92
C VAL A 477 -15.81 7.41 5.27
N VAL A 478 -16.41 8.59 5.39
CA VAL A 478 -16.39 9.38 6.63
C VAL A 478 -17.82 9.59 7.13
N ALA A 479 -18.17 9.02 8.28
CA ALA A 479 -19.55 9.04 8.76
C ALA A 479 -20.05 10.44 9.21
N TYR A 480 -19.15 11.38 9.47
CA TYR A 480 -19.44 12.74 9.92
C TYR A 480 -19.01 13.78 8.87
N MET A 481 -19.47 15.02 9.03
CA MET A 481 -19.13 16.10 8.11
C MET A 481 -17.65 16.48 8.20
N TYR A 482 -17.00 16.69 7.06
CA TYR A 482 -15.61 17.14 6.93
C TYR A 482 -15.49 18.12 5.75
N GLN A 483 -14.39 18.88 5.64
CA GLN A 483 -14.13 19.61 4.39
C GLN A 483 -13.23 18.79 3.46
N ASP A 484 -13.61 18.70 2.19
CA ASP A 484 -12.79 18.10 1.14
C ASP A 484 -11.58 18.99 0.79
N THR A 485 -10.76 18.53 -0.16
CA THR A 485 -9.56 19.26 -0.61
C THR A 485 -9.86 20.60 -1.29
N GLU A 486 -11.09 20.80 -1.74
CA GLU A 486 -11.60 22.04 -2.34
C GLU A 486 -12.27 22.95 -1.30
N GLY A 487 -12.35 22.52 -0.03
CA GLY A 487 -12.95 23.26 1.08
C GLY A 487 -14.47 23.10 1.19
N ASN A 488 -15.07 22.15 0.48
CA ASN A 488 -16.50 21.92 0.57
C ASN A 488 -16.87 20.92 1.66
N VAL A 489 -17.97 21.19 2.38
CA VAL A 489 -18.49 20.27 3.39
C VAL A 489 -18.99 18.98 2.72
N THR A 490 -18.49 17.85 3.18
CA THR A 490 -18.71 16.52 2.60
C THR A 490 -18.99 15.50 3.72
N VAL A 491 -19.70 14.41 3.41
CA VAL A 491 -19.98 13.30 4.34
C VAL A 491 -20.06 11.97 3.58
N GLY A 492 -19.99 10.84 4.27
CA GLY A 492 -20.12 9.50 3.71
C GLY A 492 -19.00 9.17 2.73
N ALA A 493 -19.36 8.55 1.61
CA ALA A 493 -18.44 8.25 0.51
C ALA A 493 -18.36 9.44 -0.47
N GLY A 494 -17.92 10.62 -0.04
CA GLY A 494 -17.81 11.80 -0.93
C GLY A 494 -19.16 12.48 -1.28
N ASN A 495 -20.10 12.53 -0.34
CA ASN A 495 -21.36 13.24 -0.48
C ASN A 495 -21.22 14.73 -0.11
N LEU A 496 -21.03 15.56 -1.14
CA LEU A 496 -21.01 17.02 -1.03
C LEU A 496 -22.32 17.58 -0.46
N LEU A 497 -22.21 18.46 0.54
CA LEU A 497 -23.29 19.21 1.16
C LEU A 497 -23.09 20.70 0.90
N ARG A 498 -23.87 21.28 -0.01
CA ARG A 498 -23.72 22.69 -0.43
C ARG A 498 -24.24 23.67 0.61
N SER A 499 -25.07 23.21 1.54
CA SER A 499 -25.67 24.04 2.58
C SER A 499 -26.10 23.22 3.80
N ALA A 500 -26.29 23.89 4.92
CA ALA A 500 -26.89 23.29 6.10
C ALA A 500 -28.31 22.75 5.82
N GLU A 501 -29.06 23.36 4.90
CA GLU A 501 -30.38 22.87 4.49
C GLU A 501 -30.32 21.55 3.72
N GLU A 502 -29.24 21.28 2.98
CA GLU A 502 -29.01 19.95 2.39
C GLU A 502 -28.62 18.93 3.46
N ALA A 503 -27.78 19.32 4.42
CA ALA A 503 -27.39 18.47 5.53
C ALA A 503 -28.60 18.02 6.37
N LYS A 504 -29.55 18.92 6.64
CA LYS A 504 -30.79 18.65 7.40
C LYS A 504 -31.71 17.62 6.74
N LYS A 505 -31.54 17.33 5.44
CA LYS A 505 -32.32 16.30 4.73
C LYS A 505 -31.78 14.89 4.96
N LEU A 506 -30.58 14.75 5.49
CA LEU A 506 -29.96 13.46 5.75
C LEU A 506 -30.29 12.97 7.18
N PRO A 507 -30.38 11.63 7.38
CA PRO A 507 -30.79 11.03 8.65
C PRO A 507 -29.65 11.02 9.69
N PHE A 508 -29.03 12.18 9.95
CA PHE A 508 -27.98 12.31 10.94
C PHE A 508 -28.45 11.91 12.34
N ARG A 509 -27.53 11.32 13.09
CA ARG A 509 -27.72 10.91 14.47
C ARG A 509 -26.76 11.67 15.36
N ASN A 510 -27.26 12.11 16.50
CA ASN A 510 -26.39 12.54 17.59
C ASN A 510 -25.89 11.27 18.28
N MET A 511 -24.63 10.94 18.02
CA MET A 511 -24.02 9.69 18.50
C MET A 511 -23.80 9.69 20.01
N ASP A 512 -23.61 10.86 20.62
CA ASP A 512 -23.46 11.00 22.07
C ASP A 512 -24.79 10.79 22.78
N ALA A 513 -25.88 11.33 22.21
CA ALA A 513 -27.22 11.18 22.75
C ALA A 513 -27.95 9.90 22.27
N THR A 514 -27.34 9.12 21.37
CA THR A 514 -27.91 7.91 20.77
C THR A 514 -29.32 8.10 20.22
N ARG A 515 -29.59 9.25 19.59
CA ARG A 515 -30.88 9.62 18.98
C ARG A 515 -30.70 10.27 17.61
N ALA A 516 -31.81 10.49 16.89
CA ALA A 516 -31.79 11.35 15.71
C ALA A 516 -31.27 12.76 16.09
N ALA A 517 -30.41 13.33 15.25
CA ALA A 517 -29.93 14.69 15.42
C ALA A 517 -31.07 15.68 15.12
N THR A 518 -31.19 16.75 15.90
CA THR A 518 -32.16 17.81 15.58
C THR A 518 -31.65 18.68 14.44
N PRO A 519 -32.53 19.40 13.72
CA PRO A 519 -32.11 20.33 12.67
C PRO A 519 -31.07 21.36 13.16
N GLU A 520 -31.17 21.81 14.40
CA GLU A 520 -30.26 22.77 15.03
C GLU A 520 -28.87 22.15 15.29
N GLU A 521 -28.82 20.89 15.71
CA GLU A 521 -27.56 20.17 15.90
C GLU A 521 -26.82 19.94 14.57
N ILE A 522 -27.57 19.59 13.52
CA ILE A 522 -27.01 19.42 12.16
C ILE A 522 -26.50 20.76 11.63
N ASP A 523 -27.24 21.84 11.84
CA ASP A 523 -26.86 23.20 11.44
C ASP A 523 -25.59 23.69 12.16
N ALA A 524 -25.51 23.44 13.47
CA ALA A 524 -24.32 23.76 14.27
C ALA A 524 -23.11 22.95 13.82
N ALA A 525 -23.27 21.64 13.57
CA ALA A 525 -22.20 20.78 13.07
C ALA A 525 -21.70 21.25 11.70
N PHE A 526 -22.61 21.57 10.77
CA PHE A 526 -22.26 22.10 9.46
C PHE A 526 -21.44 23.39 9.60
N ARG A 527 -21.91 24.36 10.38
CA ARG A 527 -21.21 25.64 10.60
C ARG A 527 -19.83 25.44 11.25
N ALA A 528 -19.72 24.53 12.22
CA ALA A 528 -18.46 24.22 12.88
C ALA A 528 -17.43 23.64 11.90
N VAL A 529 -17.86 22.73 11.01
CA VAL A 529 -17.00 22.18 9.96
C VAL A 529 -16.64 23.25 8.93
N THR A 530 -17.57 24.10 8.51
CA THR A 530 -17.30 25.22 7.58
C THR A 530 -16.29 26.23 8.15
N ALA A 531 -16.28 26.44 9.47
CA ALA A 531 -15.37 27.38 10.12
C ALA A 531 -13.93 26.85 10.31
N LYS A 532 -13.71 25.53 10.18
CA LYS A 532 -12.37 24.94 10.25
C LYS A 532 -11.58 25.20 8.96
N PRO A 533 -10.24 25.27 9.03
CA PRO A 533 -9.39 25.32 7.84
C PRO A 533 -9.65 24.12 6.91
N PRO A 534 -9.60 24.30 5.57
CA PRO A 534 -9.67 23.20 4.63
C PRO A 534 -8.39 22.36 4.65
N LYS A 535 -8.43 21.19 4.00
CA LYS A 535 -7.27 20.26 3.82
C LYS A 535 -6.69 19.69 5.11
N MET A 536 -7.44 19.73 6.20
CA MET A 536 -7.17 18.94 7.40
C MET A 536 -7.53 17.46 7.15
N ASN A 537 -6.97 16.55 7.95
CA ASN A 537 -7.39 15.15 7.95
C ASN A 537 -8.86 15.05 8.38
N ALA A 538 -9.60 14.08 7.82
CA ALA A 538 -11.03 13.93 8.09
C ALA A 538 -11.32 13.86 9.59
N THR A 539 -10.51 13.11 10.34
CA THR A 539 -10.59 12.95 11.81
C THR A 539 -10.53 14.27 12.57
N GLU A 540 -9.82 15.27 12.06
CA GLU A 540 -9.71 16.59 12.70
C GLU A 540 -10.99 17.43 12.61
N TYR A 541 -11.92 17.06 11.71
CA TYR A 541 -13.25 17.68 11.64
C TYR A 541 -14.27 17.06 12.59
N ALA A 542 -13.94 15.92 13.22
CA ALA A 542 -14.84 15.27 14.17
C ALA A 542 -15.10 16.20 15.37
N SER A 543 -16.28 16.83 15.39
CA SER A 543 -16.74 17.72 16.46
C SER A 543 -17.68 17.00 17.43
N ARG A 544 -17.88 17.60 18.61
CA ARG A 544 -18.84 17.14 19.60
C ARG A 544 -20.00 18.12 19.81
N PRO A 545 -21.25 17.64 19.97
CA PRO A 545 -21.65 16.25 19.88
C PRO A 545 -21.44 15.66 18.48
N THR A 546 -21.08 14.38 18.39
CA THR A 546 -20.75 13.78 17.09
C THR A 546 -22.03 13.54 16.29
N ILE A 547 -22.27 14.40 15.31
CA ILE A 547 -23.36 14.28 14.35
C ILE A 547 -22.87 13.46 13.16
N ALA A 548 -23.36 12.22 13.05
CA ALA A 548 -22.90 11.26 12.05
C ALA A 548 -24.05 10.44 11.43
N LEU A 549 -23.81 9.91 10.24
CA LEU A 549 -24.69 8.96 9.56
C LEU A 549 -24.39 7.52 10.00
N SER A 550 -25.37 6.62 9.88
CA SER A 550 -25.10 5.20 9.98
C SER A 550 -24.55 4.64 8.65
N ASP A 551 -23.82 3.53 8.70
CA ASP A 551 -23.30 2.85 7.50
C ASP A 551 -24.42 2.50 6.50
N GLN A 552 -25.59 2.13 7.01
CA GLN A 552 -26.78 1.86 6.19
C GLN A 552 -27.27 3.13 5.49
N ASP A 553 -27.30 4.27 6.18
CA ASP A 553 -27.71 5.54 5.60
C ASP A 553 -26.72 6.01 4.54
N ILE A 554 -25.41 5.86 4.79
CA ILE A 554 -24.36 6.19 3.82
C ILE A 554 -24.50 5.35 2.55
N ARG A 555 -24.72 4.03 2.70
CA ARG A 555 -24.97 3.13 1.56
C ARG A 555 -26.20 3.55 0.76
N GLU A 556 -27.28 3.92 1.44
CA GLU A 556 -28.52 4.35 0.77
C GLU A 556 -28.36 5.69 0.04
N ILE A 557 -27.65 6.65 0.64
CA ILE A 557 -27.31 7.94 0.01
C ILE A 557 -26.46 7.69 -1.24
N LEU A 558 -25.40 6.87 -1.12
CA LEU A 558 -24.53 6.58 -2.25
C LEU A 558 -25.31 5.87 -3.36
N ARG A 559 -26.13 4.87 -3.04
CA ARG A 559 -26.97 4.15 -4.00
C ARG A 559 -27.81 5.11 -4.84
N LYS A 560 -28.53 6.03 -4.19
CA LYS A 560 -29.37 7.03 -4.86
C LYS A 560 -28.54 7.90 -5.79
N ARG A 561 -27.39 8.39 -5.34
CA ARG A 561 -26.51 9.23 -6.17
C ARG A 561 -25.95 8.48 -7.37
N LEU A 562 -25.48 7.26 -7.17
CA LEU A 562 -24.97 6.44 -8.27
C LEU A 562 -26.05 6.21 -9.31
N GLU A 563 -27.26 5.83 -8.91
CA GLU A 563 -28.36 5.53 -9.83
C GLU A 563 -28.88 6.78 -10.54
N GLN A 564 -29.08 7.89 -9.81
CA GLN A 564 -29.76 9.09 -10.32
C GLN A 564 -28.83 10.09 -10.99
N GLU A 565 -27.57 10.19 -10.56
CA GLU A 565 -26.62 11.18 -11.05
C GLU A 565 -25.58 10.54 -11.97
N PHE A 566 -24.80 9.59 -11.47
CA PHE A 566 -23.60 9.11 -12.18
C PHE A 566 -23.90 8.08 -13.27
N ILE A 567 -24.60 6.99 -12.93
CA ILE A 567 -24.97 5.95 -13.89
C ILE A 567 -25.97 6.50 -14.90
N TYR A 568 -26.94 7.31 -14.48
CA TYR A 568 -27.84 7.98 -15.42
C TYR A 568 -27.07 8.83 -16.43
N GLN A 569 -26.15 9.69 -15.97
CA GLN A 569 -25.35 10.53 -16.88
C GLN A 569 -24.48 9.70 -17.82
N LEU A 570 -23.84 8.64 -17.33
CA LEU A 570 -23.04 7.73 -18.16
C LEU A 570 -23.89 6.99 -19.19
N ARG A 571 -24.98 6.35 -18.76
CA ARG A 571 -25.81 5.47 -19.57
C ARG A 571 -26.70 6.23 -20.55
N GLU A 572 -27.44 7.22 -20.06
CA GLU A 572 -28.50 7.89 -20.83
C GLU A 572 -28.01 9.14 -21.57
N VAL A 573 -26.93 9.77 -21.11
CA VAL A 573 -26.45 11.04 -21.68
C VAL A 573 -25.16 10.88 -22.47
N VAL A 574 -24.11 10.32 -21.88
CA VAL A 574 -22.77 10.31 -22.50
C VAL A 574 -22.58 9.16 -23.49
N PHE A 575 -22.98 7.94 -23.11
CA PHE A 575 -22.66 6.71 -23.86
C PHE A 575 -23.87 5.96 -24.40
N LYS A 576 -25.04 6.60 -24.49
CA LYS A 576 -26.22 6.02 -25.12
C LYS A 576 -25.96 5.73 -26.62
N PRO A 577 -26.38 4.57 -27.18
CA PRO A 577 -27.05 3.43 -26.53
C PRO A 577 -26.09 2.32 -26.04
N HIS A 578 -24.77 2.56 -26.03
CA HIS A 578 -23.77 1.51 -25.93
C HIS A 578 -23.24 1.23 -24.51
N PHE A 579 -23.53 2.06 -23.51
CA PHE A 579 -22.98 1.90 -22.15
C PHE A 579 -23.11 0.47 -21.61
N ASP A 580 -24.29 -0.15 -21.76
CA ASP A 580 -24.55 -1.50 -21.26
C ASP A 580 -23.86 -2.62 -22.02
N THR A 581 -23.33 -2.29 -23.21
CA THR A 581 -22.59 -3.22 -24.06
C THR A 581 -21.09 -3.20 -23.81
N TYR A 582 -20.60 -2.29 -22.94
CA TYR A 582 -19.18 -2.22 -22.60
C TYR A 582 -18.80 -3.29 -21.57
N PRO A 583 -17.54 -3.79 -21.62
CA PRO A 583 -17.02 -4.67 -20.58
C PRO A 583 -17.20 -4.06 -19.17
N ARG A 584 -17.42 -4.91 -18.18
CA ARG A 584 -17.60 -4.51 -16.78
C ARG A 584 -16.44 -3.66 -16.28
N CYS A 585 -15.19 -4.03 -16.59
CA CYS A 585 -14.00 -3.23 -16.27
C CYS A 585 -14.06 -1.80 -16.84
N VAL A 586 -14.55 -1.61 -18.07
CA VAL A 586 -14.75 -0.27 -18.68
C VAL A 586 -15.81 0.51 -17.91
N ARG A 587 -16.93 -0.12 -17.56
CA ARG A 587 -17.99 0.55 -16.78
C ARG A 587 -17.49 0.98 -15.39
N ARG A 588 -16.66 0.16 -14.73
CA ARG A 588 -15.98 0.51 -13.46
C ARG A 588 -15.08 1.72 -13.63
N ALA A 589 -14.24 1.72 -14.67
CA ALA A 589 -13.32 2.83 -14.95
C ALA A 589 -14.06 4.14 -15.23
N LEU A 590 -15.15 4.08 -16.00
CA LEU A 590 -15.99 5.23 -16.31
C LEU A 590 -16.71 5.77 -15.07
N LEU A 591 -17.22 4.89 -14.21
CA LEU A 591 -17.88 5.27 -12.97
C LEU A 591 -16.88 5.96 -12.03
N ASP A 592 -15.74 5.34 -11.76
CA ASP A 592 -14.69 5.90 -10.92
C ASP A 592 -14.22 7.27 -11.45
N PHE A 593 -13.97 7.36 -12.76
CA PHE A 593 -13.61 8.62 -13.41
C PHE A 593 -14.67 9.70 -13.20
N SER A 594 -15.94 9.34 -13.40
CA SER A 594 -17.06 10.28 -13.26
C SER A 594 -17.25 10.70 -11.82
N TYR A 595 -17.02 9.81 -10.86
CA TYR A 595 -17.07 10.14 -9.44
C TYR A 595 -15.96 11.12 -9.06
N ASN A 596 -14.73 10.86 -9.50
CA ASN A 596 -13.57 11.68 -9.15
C ASN A 596 -13.53 13.03 -9.88
N ALA A 597 -13.95 13.09 -11.15
CA ALA A 597 -13.93 14.32 -11.96
C ALA A 597 -15.27 15.07 -12.00
N GLY A 598 -16.33 14.47 -11.46
CA GLY A 598 -17.71 14.94 -11.54
C GLY A 598 -18.50 14.33 -12.70
N ALA A 599 -19.80 14.09 -12.50
CA ALA A 599 -20.67 13.33 -13.41
C ALA A 599 -20.68 13.87 -14.86
N TYR A 600 -20.54 15.18 -15.03
CA TYR A 600 -20.59 15.84 -16.35
C TYR A 600 -19.21 15.99 -17.03
N ALA A 601 -18.12 15.56 -16.39
CA ALA A 601 -16.77 15.78 -16.88
C ALA A 601 -16.54 15.15 -18.27
N LEU A 602 -17.06 13.95 -18.51
CA LEU A 602 -16.93 13.26 -19.80
C LEU A 602 -17.71 13.94 -20.94
N SER A 603 -18.80 14.65 -20.63
CA SER A 603 -19.55 15.44 -21.62
C SER A 603 -18.98 16.83 -21.86
N THR A 604 -18.17 17.37 -20.94
CA THR A 604 -17.79 18.80 -20.95
C THR A 604 -16.29 19.02 -21.07
N LYS A 605 -15.50 18.39 -20.19
CA LYS A 605 -14.05 18.63 -20.04
C LYS A 605 -13.19 17.53 -20.67
N ARG A 606 -13.74 16.32 -20.84
CA ARG A 606 -12.99 15.10 -21.16
C ARG A 606 -13.58 14.37 -22.37
N LYS A 607 -13.90 15.17 -23.40
CA LYS A 607 -14.55 14.70 -24.62
C LYS A 607 -13.69 13.69 -25.39
N GLU A 608 -12.37 13.88 -25.45
CA GLU A 608 -11.47 12.96 -26.15
C GLU A 608 -11.48 11.54 -25.55
N LEU A 609 -11.52 11.44 -24.21
CA LEU A 609 -11.69 10.15 -23.53
C LEU A 609 -13.04 9.53 -23.85
N ALA A 610 -14.12 10.32 -23.81
CA ALA A 610 -15.45 9.83 -24.16
C ALA A 610 -15.51 9.35 -25.62
N ASP A 611 -14.87 10.05 -26.55
CA ASP A 611 -14.82 9.68 -27.97
C ASP A 611 -14.00 8.40 -28.17
N ALA A 612 -12.86 8.24 -27.49
CA ALA A 612 -12.08 7.00 -27.49
C ALA A 612 -12.90 5.80 -26.98
N VAL A 613 -13.66 5.99 -25.89
CA VAL A 613 -14.54 4.95 -25.32
C VAL A 613 -15.70 4.60 -26.25
N LYS A 614 -16.35 5.59 -26.88
CA LYS A 614 -17.40 5.37 -27.89
C LYS A 614 -16.87 4.59 -29.10
N ALA A 615 -15.63 4.88 -29.51
CA ALA A 615 -14.94 4.18 -30.57
C ALA A 615 -14.41 2.80 -30.13
N ARG A 616 -14.61 2.40 -28.86
CA ARG A 616 -14.03 1.18 -28.25
C ARG A 616 -12.50 1.10 -28.41
N ASN A 617 -11.83 2.25 -28.46
CA ASN A 617 -10.39 2.35 -28.51
C ASN A 617 -9.83 2.34 -27.08
N TRP A 618 -9.77 1.13 -26.50
CA TRP A 618 -9.40 0.93 -25.10
C TRP A 618 -7.95 1.32 -24.79
N THR A 619 -7.04 1.12 -25.74
CA THR A 619 -5.64 1.56 -25.60
C THR A 619 -5.54 3.09 -25.49
N LEU A 620 -6.25 3.83 -26.36
CA LEU A 620 -6.28 5.29 -26.27
C LEU A 620 -7.01 5.76 -25.00
N ALA A 621 -8.11 5.11 -24.63
CA ALA A 621 -8.82 5.42 -23.38
C ALA A 621 -7.92 5.23 -22.15
N ALA A 622 -7.07 4.19 -22.13
CA ALA A 622 -6.11 3.94 -21.06
C ALA A 622 -5.10 5.10 -20.89
N GLU A 623 -4.61 5.67 -21.99
CA GLU A 623 -3.72 6.84 -21.93
C GLU A 623 -4.47 8.14 -21.57
N LEU A 624 -5.71 8.28 -22.03
CA LEU A 624 -6.54 9.44 -21.79
C LEU A 624 -7.30 9.41 -20.46
N CYS A 625 -7.22 8.37 -19.63
CA CYS A 625 -8.03 8.25 -18.40
C CYS A 625 -7.43 8.89 -17.14
N ARG A 626 -6.18 9.38 -17.23
CA ARG A 626 -5.46 10.01 -16.11
C ARG A 626 -6.16 11.29 -15.65
N LEU A 627 -6.22 11.50 -14.34
CA LEU A 627 -6.62 12.76 -13.70
C LEU A 627 -5.42 13.36 -12.97
N ASN A 628 -5.31 14.70 -12.99
CA ASN A 628 -4.28 15.42 -12.24
C ASN A 628 -4.64 15.56 -10.76
N THR A 629 -5.89 15.23 -10.42
CA THR A 629 -6.46 15.21 -9.07
C THR A 629 -6.56 13.76 -8.63
N GLY A 630 -5.97 13.41 -7.48
CA GLY A 630 -6.02 12.06 -6.90
C GLY A 630 -4.67 11.32 -6.86
N HIS A 631 -4.65 10.16 -6.19
CA HIS A 631 -3.48 9.31 -6.03
C HIS A 631 -3.07 8.63 -7.34
N GLU A 632 -1.75 8.50 -7.57
CA GLU A 632 -1.21 7.86 -8.79
C GLU A 632 -1.68 6.41 -8.93
N GLU A 633 -1.80 5.68 -7.83
CA GLU A 633 -2.29 4.29 -7.79
C GLU A 633 -3.71 4.16 -8.33
N ARG A 634 -4.61 5.11 -8.00
CA ARG A 634 -5.97 5.14 -8.55
C ARG A 634 -5.96 5.35 -10.05
N ASN A 635 -5.09 6.24 -10.55
CA ASN A 635 -4.90 6.45 -11.99
C ASN A 635 -4.35 5.18 -12.67
N MET A 636 -3.40 4.49 -12.05
CA MET A 636 -2.85 3.22 -12.56
C MET A 636 -3.92 2.12 -12.60
N TRP A 637 -4.73 1.98 -11.56
CA TRP A 637 -5.84 1.02 -11.54
C TRP A 637 -6.88 1.32 -12.64
N ARG A 638 -7.25 2.60 -12.81
CA ARG A 638 -8.16 3.01 -13.87
C ARG A 638 -7.59 2.75 -15.26
N LYS A 639 -6.28 2.97 -15.45
CA LYS A 639 -5.55 2.61 -16.66
C LYS A 639 -5.56 1.10 -16.90
N ALA A 640 -5.33 0.30 -15.86
CA ALA A 640 -5.33 -1.16 -15.93
C ALA A 640 -6.70 -1.73 -16.33
N LEU A 641 -7.81 -1.11 -15.91
CA LEU A 641 -9.17 -1.49 -16.34
C LEU A 641 -9.35 -1.33 -17.87
N PHE A 642 -8.91 -0.22 -18.45
CA PHE A 642 -8.96 -0.03 -19.90
C PHE A 642 -7.96 -0.93 -20.65
N GLN A 643 -6.77 -1.15 -20.09
CA GLN A 643 -5.81 -2.10 -20.67
C GLN A 643 -6.37 -3.52 -20.68
N TYR A 644 -7.03 -3.94 -19.61
CA TYR A 644 -7.69 -5.25 -19.58
C TYR A 644 -8.82 -5.34 -20.60
N ALA A 645 -9.62 -4.28 -20.76
CA ALA A 645 -10.63 -4.21 -21.83
C ALA A 645 -10.02 -4.41 -23.22
N SER A 646 -8.80 -3.89 -23.47
CA SER A 646 -8.09 -4.12 -24.74
C SER A 646 -7.72 -5.59 -24.99
N THR A 647 -7.59 -6.41 -23.94
CA THR A 647 -7.39 -7.86 -24.08
C THR A 647 -8.69 -8.61 -24.36
N LEU A 648 -9.83 -8.08 -23.92
CA LEU A 648 -11.16 -8.65 -24.16
C LEU A 648 -11.68 -8.31 -25.56
N GLU A 649 -11.38 -7.09 -26.01
CA GLU A 649 -11.85 -6.52 -27.27
C GLU A 649 -10.69 -5.83 -28.00
N PRO A 650 -9.77 -6.60 -28.60
CA PRO A 650 -8.64 -6.04 -29.33
C PRO A 650 -9.13 -5.21 -30.53
N THR A 651 -8.53 -4.03 -30.74
CA THR A 651 -8.85 -3.14 -31.86
C THR A 651 -8.72 -3.89 -33.18
N LYS A 652 -9.81 -3.96 -33.96
CA LYS A 652 -9.75 -4.46 -35.33
C LYS A 652 -8.82 -3.54 -36.12
N LYS A 653 -7.70 -4.07 -36.61
CA LYS A 653 -6.82 -3.33 -37.52
C LYS A 653 -7.63 -2.98 -38.76
N SER A 654 -7.79 -1.68 -39.02
CA SER A 654 -8.37 -1.12 -40.25
C SER A 654 -7.45 -1.33 -41.44
#